data_AF-Q0IX18-F1
#
_entry.id   AF-Q0IX18-F1
#
_cell.length_a   1.000
_cell.length_b   1.000
_cell.length_c   1.000
_cell.angle_alpha   90.00
_cell.angle_beta   90.00
_cell.angle_gamma   90.00
#
_symmetry.space_group_name_H-M   'P 1'
#
loop_
_entity.id
_entity.type
_entity.pdbx_description
1 polymer ?
#
loop_
_entity_poly.entity_id
_entity_poly.type
_entity_poly.pdbx_seq_one_letter_code
_entity_poly.pdbx_strand_id
1 'polypeptide(L)'
;MVSGNLFHCRRNSWPAEEYVGRTALQLLDFDGGSPPEQAWRRRLNSHANLLKEFSVTFMEAMRMMSLGLRLWSYVREEASHGRKAPIDPFTKEKCKPSASQGVPLGGMGSGSISRGFRGEFKNWHIIPGLCETSPVMENQFSIFVSRDGGNKKYSSVLSPGHHEGLKKCNDSGISSWDWNLSGQHSTYHALFPRAWTVYDGEPDPDLKISCRQISPFIPHDYKDSSLPTSVFVYTLVNTGKDRAKVSLLMTWANSIGGFSHHSGGHFNEPFIAEDGVSGVLLHHKTAKDNPPVTFAIAACETQNVNVTVLPVFGLSGEGHDSAKQMWDRMKQNGHFDRENFEAGTSMPSSSGETLCAAVSASTWVEPHGRCTVVFGLAWSSPKIKFQKGCTYNRRYTEFYGTSERSAVNLVHDALTKYRIWEEEIEKWQNPILKNEKLPEWYKFTLFNELYFLVAGGTVWTDGQPPVIDEKPSPGSNQQKSSKRGTRDTKQESVKDNHVKLTAEQVTNGGDLANGEEQSVSKYAAVHGPQMAKATNGLGSQEPIPYLLSKNGPENVGKFLYLEGVEYIMWCTYDVHFYASFALLDLFPKIELSIQRDFANAVLYEDRRRMKFLADGTSGIRKVKGAVPHDLGTHDPWHEMNAYNIHDTSKWKDLNPKFVLQVYRDFAATGDMSFGRDVWPAVCAVMDYMNQFDRDGDGLIENDGFPDQTYDAWTVHGISAYCGGLWLAALQAAATMAHRLGDRPFAEKYKLKFIQAKAVYEAKLWNGSYFNYDSGTSSNSRSIQADQLAGQWYAASSGLPPLFDENKIRSALQKIFEFNVMKVKGGRLGAVNGMTPNGKVDETCMQSREIWTGVTYGVAANMLLHGMEHQGFTTAEGIFIAGWSEEGYGYWFQTPEGWTIDGHYRSLIYMRPLAIWAMQWARSPPKAILDAPKVNLMDRIHLSPQMIRAMNEINVRKIAPDNRCFPSSAFRCEC
;
A
#
# COMPACT_ATOMS: atom_id res chain seq x y z
N MET A 1 -6.39 47.77 20.01
CA MET A 1 -5.74 47.24 21.23
C MET A 1 -6.63 46.13 21.78
N VAL A 2 -6.05 44.99 22.16
CA VAL A 2 -6.67 43.86 22.89
C VAL A 2 -8.04 43.35 22.37
N SER A 3 -7.97 42.41 21.42
CA SER A 3 -8.90 41.27 21.38
C SER A 3 -8.08 40.01 21.11
N GLY A 4 -7.24 39.64 22.08
CA GLY A 4 -6.56 38.35 22.04
C GLY A 4 -7.60 37.25 22.18
N ASN A 5 -7.85 36.51 21.10
CA ASN A 5 -8.66 35.30 21.18
C ASN A 5 -7.98 34.36 22.19
N LEU A 6 -8.70 34.03 23.26
CA LEU A 6 -8.29 33.01 24.20
C LEU A 6 -8.22 31.67 23.47
N PHE A 7 -7.04 31.31 23.00
CA PHE A 7 -6.65 29.91 22.96
C PHE A 7 -6.75 29.39 24.39
N HIS A 8 -7.88 28.76 24.73
CA HIS A 8 -7.86 27.78 25.81
C HIS A 8 -6.71 26.83 25.49
N CYS A 9 -5.75 26.70 26.41
CA CYS A 9 -4.55 25.90 26.22
C CYS A 9 -4.91 24.43 26.00
N ARG A 10 -5.21 24.07 24.75
CA ARG A 10 -5.36 22.69 24.30
C ARG A 10 -3.99 22.06 24.51
N ARG A 11 -3.89 21.15 25.49
CA ARG A 11 -2.66 20.40 25.78
C ARG A 11 -2.15 19.84 24.45
N ASN A 12 -0.87 20.04 24.14
CA ASN A 12 -0.27 19.52 22.91
C ASN A 12 -0.64 18.04 22.76
N SER A 13 -1.15 17.67 21.59
CA SER A 13 -1.60 16.30 21.28
C SER A 13 -0.44 15.29 21.30
N TRP A 14 0.80 15.80 21.29
CA TRP A 14 2.03 15.07 21.52
C TRP A 14 2.73 15.62 22.78
N PRO A 15 3.22 14.77 23.70
CA PRO A 15 3.92 15.23 24.89
C PRO A 15 5.28 15.85 24.53
N ALA A 16 5.64 16.96 25.20
CA ALA A 16 6.92 17.63 25.00
C ALA A 16 8.10 16.94 25.74
N GLU A 17 7.82 15.97 26.60
CA GLU A 17 8.84 15.29 27.41
C GLU A 17 9.61 14.23 26.60
N GLU A 18 10.91 14.43 26.44
CA GLU A 18 11.84 13.45 25.89
C GLU A 18 11.97 12.26 26.86
N TYR A 19 11.79 11.03 26.37
CA TYR A 19 11.98 9.83 27.20
C TYR A 19 13.47 9.50 27.45
N VAL A 20 14.34 10.01 26.59
CA VAL A 20 15.80 9.87 26.68
C VAL A 20 16.38 11.16 27.25
N GLY A 21 17.35 11.08 28.15
CA GLY A 21 17.98 12.27 28.72
C GLY A 21 18.76 13.06 27.66
N ARG A 22 18.61 14.40 27.65
CA ARG A 22 19.32 15.30 26.70
C ARG A 22 20.83 15.05 26.62
N THR A 23 21.47 14.76 27.75
CA THR A 23 22.89 14.42 27.81
C THR A 23 23.21 13.14 27.03
N ALA A 24 22.34 12.12 27.09
CA ALA A 24 22.52 10.89 26.32
C ALA A 24 22.33 11.14 24.81
N LEU A 25 21.33 11.95 24.42
CA LEU A 25 21.14 12.37 23.02
C LEU A 25 22.37 13.13 22.49
N GLN A 26 22.88 14.12 23.22
CA GLN A 26 24.10 14.86 22.87
C GLN A 26 25.37 13.99 22.79
N LEU A 27 25.45 12.91 23.56
CA LEU A 27 26.54 11.94 23.46
C LEU A 27 26.40 11.06 22.22
N LEU A 28 25.15 10.72 21.84
CA LEU A 28 24.80 9.88 20.69
C LEU A 28 24.71 10.64 19.35
N ASP A 29 24.73 11.97 19.36
CA ASP A 29 24.71 12.85 18.15
C ASP A 29 25.95 12.68 17.23
N PHE A 30 26.87 11.79 17.59
CA PHE A 30 27.94 11.32 16.73
C PHE A 30 27.40 10.44 15.60
N ASP A 31 27.84 10.68 14.35
CA ASP A 31 27.50 9.88 13.16
C ASP A 31 25.97 9.72 12.90
N GLY A 32 25.16 10.63 13.45
CA GLY A 32 23.68 10.60 13.39
C GLY A 32 23.02 9.54 14.29
N GLY A 33 23.71 9.09 15.34
CA GLY A 33 23.16 8.17 16.32
C GLY A 33 22.01 8.74 17.17
N SER A 34 21.87 10.07 17.27
CA SER A 34 20.72 10.69 17.92
C SER A 34 19.48 10.64 17.00
N PRO A 35 18.30 10.21 17.48
CA PRO A 35 17.07 10.32 16.72
C PRO A 35 16.68 11.78 16.45
N PRO A 36 15.99 12.08 15.33
CA PRO A 36 15.39 13.39 15.09
C PRO A 36 14.39 13.77 16.20
N GLU A 37 14.38 15.05 16.58
CA GLU A 37 13.44 15.62 17.58
C GLU A 37 11.99 15.26 17.25
N GLN A 38 11.63 15.40 15.98
CA GLN A 38 10.29 15.12 15.43
C GLN A 38 10.16 13.65 14.96
N ALA A 39 10.62 12.69 15.76
CA ALA A 39 10.35 11.27 15.54
C ALA A 39 9.23 10.78 16.47
N TRP A 40 8.34 9.92 15.95
CA TRP A 40 7.38 9.20 16.80
C TRP A 40 8.15 8.32 17.78
N ARG A 41 7.80 8.30 19.08
CA ARG A 41 8.59 7.59 20.10
C ARG A 41 7.75 6.71 21.04
N ARG A 42 8.31 5.56 21.43
CA ARG A 42 7.69 4.56 22.32
C ARG A 42 8.75 3.92 23.22
N ARG A 43 8.49 3.76 24.52
CA ARG A 43 9.41 3.00 25.39
C ARG A 43 9.31 1.52 25.07
N LEU A 44 10.44 0.80 25.16
CA LEU A 44 10.49 -0.62 24.84
C LEU A 44 9.62 -1.47 25.77
N ASN A 45 9.47 -1.07 27.03
CA ASN A 45 8.56 -1.71 27.97
C ASN A 45 7.06 -1.31 27.84
N SER A 46 6.70 -0.36 26.96
CA SER A 46 5.29 0.03 26.75
C SER A 46 4.43 -1.19 26.41
N HIS A 47 3.22 -1.26 26.96
CA HIS A 47 2.36 -2.42 26.79
C HIS A 47 1.81 -2.51 25.36
N ALA A 48 2.08 -3.63 24.67
CA ALA A 48 1.57 -3.91 23.34
C ALA A 48 0.18 -4.59 23.45
N ASN A 49 -0.87 -3.79 23.64
CA ASN A 49 -2.26 -4.28 23.71
C ASN A 49 -2.60 -5.19 22.54
N LEU A 50 -3.38 -6.24 22.80
CA LEU A 50 -4.08 -6.97 21.73
C LEU A 50 -5.15 -6.07 21.12
N LEU A 51 -5.15 -5.98 19.80
CA LEU A 51 -6.13 -5.18 19.08
C LEU A 51 -7.47 -5.92 19.03
N LYS A 52 -8.56 -5.15 19.00
CA LYS A 52 -9.93 -5.67 18.92
C LYS A 52 -10.55 -5.32 17.57
N GLU A 53 -10.90 -6.33 16.81
CA GLU A 53 -11.71 -6.20 15.60
C GLU A 53 -13.15 -5.79 15.97
N PHE A 54 -13.82 -5.03 15.09
CA PHE A 54 -15.20 -4.64 15.27
C PHE A 54 -16.16 -5.83 15.21
N SER A 55 -17.28 -5.75 15.94
CA SER A 55 -18.33 -6.76 15.91
C SER A 55 -19.53 -6.30 15.09
N VAL A 56 -19.95 -7.18 14.18
CA VAL A 56 -21.27 -7.14 13.56
C VAL A 56 -22.32 -7.34 14.66
N THR A 57 -23.29 -6.45 14.75
CA THR A 57 -24.42 -6.54 15.70
C THR A 57 -25.36 -7.69 15.31
N PHE A 58 -26.17 -8.16 16.26
CA PHE A 58 -27.14 -9.23 15.99
C PHE A 58 -28.10 -8.89 14.82
N MET A 59 -28.56 -7.65 14.71
CA MET A 59 -29.46 -7.21 13.64
C MET A 59 -28.75 -7.14 12.28
N GLU A 60 -27.51 -6.67 12.23
CA GLU A 60 -26.70 -6.69 11.00
C GLU A 60 -26.39 -8.14 10.58
N ALA A 61 -26.04 -9.03 11.53
CA ALA A 61 -25.78 -10.44 11.25
C ALA A 61 -27.01 -11.16 10.68
N MET A 62 -28.20 -10.89 11.21
CA MET A 62 -29.46 -11.40 10.68
C MET A 62 -29.73 -10.90 9.25
N ARG A 63 -29.46 -9.61 8.95
CA ARG A 63 -29.57 -9.05 7.60
C ARG A 63 -28.56 -9.66 6.62
N MET A 64 -27.34 -9.94 7.08
CA MET A 64 -26.24 -10.47 6.26
C MET A 64 -26.18 -12.01 6.19
N MET A 65 -27.10 -12.74 6.83
CA MET A 65 -27.05 -14.22 6.92
C MET A 65 -26.96 -14.91 5.54
N SER A 66 -27.69 -14.41 4.53
CA SER A 66 -27.65 -14.95 3.16
C SER A 66 -26.32 -14.69 2.45
N LEU A 67 -25.72 -13.52 2.65
CA LEU A 67 -24.37 -13.20 2.19
C LEU A 67 -23.34 -14.08 2.91
N GLY A 68 -23.42 -14.19 4.24
CA GLY A 68 -22.51 -14.99 5.06
C GLY A 68 -22.47 -16.47 4.66
N LEU A 69 -23.62 -17.09 4.40
CA LEU A 69 -23.69 -18.48 3.91
C LEU A 69 -23.03 -18.64 2.53
N ARG A 70 -23.23 -17.67 1.61
CA ARG A 70 -22.62 -17.70 0.27
C ARG A 70 -21.12 -17.43 0.31
N LEU A 71 -20.68 -16.47 1.12
CA LEU A 71 -19.27 -16.17 1.36
C LEU A 71 -18.54 -17.35 2.00
N TRP A 72 -19.14 -18.01 3.00
CA TRP A 72 -18.58 -19.21 3.61
C TRP A 72 -18.45 -20.37 2.61
N SER A 73 -19.45 -20.57 1.74
CA SER A 73 -19.36 -21.54 0.65
C SER A 73 -18.22 -21.20 -0.32
N TYR A 74 -18.06 -19.92 -0.68
CA TYR A 74 -17.03 -19.45 -1.60
C TYR A 74 -15.62 -19.56 -1.00
N VAL A 75 -15.42 -19.20 0.27
CA VAL A 75 -14.16 -19.37 1.01
C VAL A 75 -13.73 -20.85 1.02
N ARG A 76 -14.68 -21.77 1.27
CA ARG A 76 -14.40 -23.21 1.22
C ARG A 76 -14.09 -23.72 -0.18
N GLU A 77 -14.69 -23.13 -1.22
CA GLU A 77 -14.40 -23.43 -2.62
C GLU A 77 -13.00 -22.94 -3.03
N GLU A 78 -12.61 -21.72 -2.68
CA GLU A 78 -11.24 -21.24 -2.93
C GLU A 78 -10.20 -22.10 -2.19
N ALA A 79 -10.45 -22.43 -0.91
CA ALA A 79 -9.59 -23.28 -0.11
C ALA A 79 -9.44 -24.70 -0.66
N SER A 80 -10.48 -25.29 -1.28
CA SER A 80 -10.38 -26.62 -1.92
C SER A 80 -9.48 -26.63 -3.15
N HIS A 81 -9.29 -25.48 -3.80
CA HIS A 81 -8.32 -25.27 -4.87
C HIS A 81 -6.91 -24.89 -4.34
N GLY A 82 -6.70 -24.87 -3.02
CA GLY A 82 -5.45 -24.43 -2.39
C GLY A 82 -5.22 -22.91 -2.38
N ARG A 83 -6.27 -22.13 -2.68
CA ARG A 83 -6.24 -20.67 -2.82
C ARG A 83 -6.84 -19.97 -1.60
N LYS A 84 -6.47 -18.72 -1.32
CA LYS A 84 -7.13 -17.88 -0.31
C LYS A 84 -8.17 -16.99 -1.01
N ALA A 85 -9.37 -16.87 -0.45
CA ALA A 85 -10.38 -15.95 -0.97
C ALA A 85 -9.93 -14.48 -0.76
N PRO A 86 -10.32 -13.53 -1.62
CA PRO A 86 -9.92 -12.13 -1.47
C PRO A 86 -10.39 -11.50 -0.16
N ILE A 87 -11.55 -11.92 0.35
CA ILE A 87 -12.11 -11.53 1.65
C ILE A 87 -12.52 -12.83 2.38
N ASP A 88 -11.99 -13.05 3.59
CA ASP A 88 -12.29 -14.22 4.42
C ASP A 88 -12.45 -13.83 5.90
N PRO A 89 -13.69 -13.58 6.37
CA PRO A 89 -13.97 -13.25 7.77
C PRO A 89 -14.13 -14.50 8.66
N PHE A 90 -13.92 -15.72 8.13
CA PHE A 90 -14.15 -16.97 8.87
C PHE A 90 -12.85 -17.61 9.34
N THR A 91 -11.77 -17.50 8.55
CA THR A 91 -10.46 -18.01 8.93
C THR A 91 -9.78 -17.08 9.92
N LYS A 92 -9.84 -17.43 11.21
CA LYS A 92 -9.11 -16.70 12.26
C LYS A 92 -7.59 -16.81 12.06
N GLU A 93 -6.91 -15.68 12.15
CA GLU A 93 -5.45 -15.67 12.19
C GLU A 93 -4.91 -16.44 13.40
N LYS A 94 -3.75 -17.07 13.23
CA LYS A 94 -3.09 -17.86 14.28
C LYS A 94 -2.48 -16.98 15.38
N CYS A 95 -1.96 -15.82 15.00
CA CYS A 95 -1.47 -14.80 15.90
C CYS A 95 -2.53 -13.69 15.98
N LYS A 96 -2.87 -13.22 17.18
CA LYS A 96 -3.75 -12.05 17.31
C LYS A 96 -2.93 -10.78 17.07
N PRO A 97 -3.43 -9.81 16.29
CA PRO A 97 -2.72 -8.56 16.08
C PRO A 97 -2.56 -7.80 17.39
N SER A 98 -1.38 -7.19 17.54
CA SER A 98 -0.97 -6.47 18.75
C SER A 98 -0.34 -5.14 18.38
N ALA A 99 -0.37 -4.19 19.31
CA ALA A 99 0.23 -2.87 19.17
C ALA A 99 1.78 -2.90 19.22
N SER A 100 2.45 -3.92 18.67
CA SER A 100 3.92 -4.10 18.71
C SER A 100 4.68 -3.69 17.45
N GLN A 101 3.98 -3.23 16.41
CA GLN A 101 4.59 -2.94 15.10
C GLN A 101 5.57 -1.76 15.13
N GLY A 102 6.38 -1.67 14.07
CA GLY A 102 7.38 -0.63 13.85
C GLY A 102 7.66 -0.48 12.34
N VAL A 103 8.64 0.35 12.00
CA VAL A 103 9.05 0.66 10.62
C VAL A 103 9.44 -0.63 9.86
N PRO A 104 8.85 -0.88 8.68
CA PRO A 104 9.21 -2.02 7.84
C PRO A 104 10.59 -1.84 7.18
N LEU A 105 11.19 -2.98 6.84
CA LEU A 105 12.49 -3.11 6.20
C LEU A 105 12.31 -3.33 4.70
N GLY A 106 13.22 -2.74 3.92
CA GLY A 106 13.35 -2.92 2.47
C GLY A 106 12.65 -1.85 1.62
N GLY A 107 12.97 -1.86 0.33
CA GLY A 107 12.35 -1.01 -0.69
C GLY A 107 11.00 -1.53 -1.19
N MET A 108 10.28 -0.67 -1.89
CA MET A 108 8.99 -0.94 -2.52
C MET A 108 9.08 -2.12 -3.50
N GLY A 109 8.07 -2.99 -3.51
CA GLY A 109 7.97 -4.09 -4.47
C GLY A 109 8.98 -5.23 -4.28
N SER A 110 9.84 -5.15 -3.26
CA SER A 110 10.94 -6.08 -3.01
C SER A 110 10.58 -7.24 -2.06
N GLY A 111 9.35 -7.21 -1.52
CA GLY A 111 8.97 -7.93 -0.31
C GLY A 111 9.39 -7.14 0.94
N SER A 112 8.77 -7.39 2.08
CA SER A 112 9.07 -6.63 3.31
C SER A 112 9.09 -7.49 4.57
N ILE A 113 9.80 -6.99 5.59
CA ILE A 113 9.88 -7.58 6.93
C ILE A 113 9.68 -6.44 7.93
N SER A 114 8.73 -6.54 8.85
CA SER A 114 8.56 -5.51 9.88
C SER A 114 9.44 -5.79 11.10
N ARG A 115 10.13 -4.76 11.60
CA ARG A 115 10.77 -4.83 12.92
C ARG A 115 9.90 -4.08 13.92
N GLY A 116 9.34 -4.80 14.90
CA GLY A 116 8.52 -4.23 15.97
C GLY A 116 9.31 -3.25 16.83
N PHE A 117 8.63 -2.35 17.55
CA PHE A 117 9.30 -1.37 18.41
C PHE A 117 10.08 -2.02 19.57
N ARG A 118 9.79 -3.29 19.88
CA ARG A 118 10.51 -4.13 20.85
C ARG A 118 11.67 -4.91 20.24
N GLY A 119 11.92 -4.76 18.94
CA GLY A 119 13.05 -5.33 18.22
C GLY A 119 12.79 -6.63 17.47
N GLU A 120 11.60 -7.23 17.61
CA GLU A 120 11.23 -8.51 16.99
C GLU A 120 10.98 -8.39 15.47
N PHE A 121 11.39 -9.39 14.69
CA PHE A 121 11.17 -9.43 13.23
C PHE A 121 9.91 -10.27 12.91
N LYS A 122 8.87 -9.61 12.38
CA LYS A 122 7.51 -10.13 12.17
C LYS A 122 6.89 -9.56 10.88
N ASN A 123 5.65 -9.93 10.58
CA ASN A 123 4.90 -9.51 9.37
C ASN A 123 5.76 -9.67 8.10
N TRP A 124 6.01 -10.92 7.70
CA TRP A 124 6.84 -11.25 6.54
C TRP A 124 6.00 -11.28 5.27
N HIS A 125 6.34 -10.44 4.29
CA HIS A 125 5.62 -10.29 3.01
C HIS A 125 6.55 -10.66 1.81
N ILE A 126 7.28 -11.76 1.94
CA ILE A 126 8.23 -12.21 0.90
C ILE A 126 7.49 -12.87 -0.28
N ILE A 127 6.41 -13.60 -0.01
CA ILE A 127 5.55 -14.21 -1.04
C ILE A 127 4.41 -13.25 -1.39
N PRO A 128 4.15 -12.95 -2.68
CA PRO A 128 3.07 -12.05 -3.09
C PRO A 128 1.70 -12.46 -2.52
N GLY A 129 0.99 -11.50 -1.92
CA GLY A 129 -0.34 -11.72 -1.34
C GLY A 129 -0.37 -12.53 -0.02
N LEU A 130 0.78 -12.86 0.57
CA LEU A 130 0.88 -13.53 1.87
C LEU A 130 1.56 -12.63 2.91
N CYS A 131 0.97 -12.57 4.10
CA CYS A 131 1.58 -11.99 5.31
C CYS A 131 1.69 -13.10 6.37
N GLU A 132 2.92 -13.39 6.82
CA GLU A 132 3.14 -14.23 8.01
C GLU A 132 3.36 -13.31 9.21
N THR A 133 2.32 -13.13 10.05
CA THR A 133 2.28 -12.16 11.15
C THR A 133 3.09 -12.54 12.39
N SER A 134 3.41 -13.83 12.56
CA SER A 134 4.19 -14.33 13.70
C SER A 134 5.63 -13.81 13.69
N PRO A 135 6.21 -13.45 14.86
CA PRO A 135 7.62 -13.13 14.96
C PRO A 135 8.50 -14.38 14.80
N VAL A 136 9.68 -14.20 14.21
CA VAL A 136 10.76 -15.21 14.18
C VAL A 136 11.73 -14.85 15.29
N MET A 137 11.65 -15.54 16.42
CA MET A 137 12.31 -15.13 17.67
C MET A 137 13.82 -15.36 17.67
N GLU A 138 14.31 -16.22 16.79
CA GLU A 138 15.71 -16.49 16.50
C GLU A 138 16.41 -15.29 15.83
N ASN A 139 15.64 -14.41 15.17
CA ASN A 139 16.17 -13.23 14.50
C ASN A 139 16.31 -12.10 15.52
N GLN A 140 17.53 -11.80 15.95
CA GLN A 140 17.79 -10.85 17.02
C GLN A 140 19.07 -10.05 16.78
N PHE A 141 19.14 -8.92 17.48
CA PHE A 141 20.41 -8.32 17.86
C PHE A 141 20.67 -8.57 19.34
N SER A 142 21.90 -8.91 19.70
CA SER A 142 22.34 -9.14 21.07
C SER A 142 23.66 -8.42 21.34
N ILE A 143 23.93 -8.12 22.61
CA ILE A 143 25.15 -7.45 23.04
C ILE A 143 25.85 -8.22 24.17
N PHE A 144 27.17 -8.26 24.10
CA PHE A 144 28.06 -8.81 25.10
C PHE A 144 29.11 -7.74 25.43
N VAL A 145 29.24 -7.39 26.71
CA VAL A 145 30.17 -6.36 27.20
C VAL A 145 31.06 -6.96 28.27
N SER A 146 32.37 -6.75 28.16
CA SER A 146 33.35 -7.07 29.19
C SER A 146 34.23 -5.84 29.42
N ARG A 147 34.29 -5.36 30.67
CA ARG A 147 35.16 -4.23 31.03
C ARG A 147 36.53 -4.70 31.49
N ASP A 148 37.53 -3.84 31.32
CA ASP A 148 38.89 -4.11 31.82
C ASP A 148 38.90 -4.39 33.33
N GLY A 149 39.81 -5.27 33.75
CA GLY A 149 39.77 -5.87 35.09
C GLY A 149 38.79 -7.04 35.24
N GLY A 150 37.96 -7.35 34.24
CA GLY A 150 37.19 -8.60 34.12
C GLY A 150 36.01 -8.79 35.09
N ASN A 151 35.91 -7.94 36.12
CA ASN A 151 34.92 -8.04 37.21
C ASN A 151 33.48 -7.66 36.81
N LYS A 152 33.30 -6.96 35.68
CA LYS A 152 31.99 -6.59 35.12
C LYS A 152 31.82 -7.21 33.74
N LYS A 153 30.82 -8.09 33.60
CA LYS A 153 30.36 -8.63 32.32
C LYS A 153 28.85 -8.49 32.22
N TYR A 154 28.38 -8.10 31.04
CA TYR A 154 26.95 -7.96 30.74
C TYR A 154 26.64 -8.70 29.43
N SER A 155 25.52 -9.39 29.39
CA SER A 155 24.99 -10.02 28.18
C SER A 155 23.48 -9.89 28.15
N SER A 156 22.94 -9.50 26.99
CA SER A 156 21.50 -9.44 26.76
C SER A 156 21.17 -9.52 25.28
N VAL A 157 20.06 -10.19 24.96
CA VAL A 157 19.29 -9.91 23.75
C VAL A 157 18.75 -8.49 23.84
N LEU A 158 18.77 -7.72 22.75
CA LEU A 158 18.32 -6.33 22.70
C LEU A 158 16.80 -6.19 22.44
N SER A 159 16.02 -7.09 23.05
CA SER A 159 14.55 -7.14 22.99
C SER A 159 13.97 -7.37 24.40
N PRO A 160 12.96 -6.61 24.84
CA PRO A 160 12.42 -6.66 26.19
C PRO A 160 11.30 -7.71 26.35
N GLY A 161 11.22 -8.27 27.56
CA GLY A 161 10.09 -9.08 28.02
C GLY A 161 10.25 -10.60 27.87
N HIS A 162 9.29 -11.33 28.44
CA HIS A 162 9.22 -12.79 28.33
C HIS A 162 8.27 -13.14 27.18
N HIS A 163 8.82 -13.67 26.08
CA HIS A 163 8.05 -14.00 24.88
C HIS A 163 7.27 -15.31 25.08
N GLU A 164 5.96 -15.29 24.77
CA GLU A 164 5.12 -16.50 24.81
C GLU A 164 5.67 -17.55 23.83
N GLY A 165 6.04 -18.72 24.36
CA GLY A 165 6.62 -19.82 23.56
C GLY A 165 8.09 -20.13 23.86
N LEU A 166 8.82 -19.26 24.59
CA LEU A 166 10.11 -19.62 25.16
C LEU A 166 9.91 -20.74 26.19
N LYS A 167 10.22 -21.98 25.80
CA LYS A 167 10.21 -23.16 26.70
C LYS A 167 11.20 -22.95 27.86
N LYS A 168 10.99 -23.62 28.99
CA LYS A 168 11.82 -23.47 30.21
C LYS A 168 13.33 -23.57 29.90
N CYS A 169 14.17 -22.88 30.69
CA CYS A 169 15.63 -22.71 30.53
C CYS A 169 16.51 -23.99 30.45
N ASN A 170 15.94 -25.19 30.35
CA ASN A 170 16.68 -26.45 30.28
C ASN A 170 16.82 -26.99 28.85
N ASP A 171 16.15 -26.40 27.85
CA ASP A 171 16.30 -26.78 26.44
C ASP A 171 17.54 -26.11 25.80
N SER A 172 18.15 -26.75 24.79
CA SER A 172 19.33 -26.26 24.06
C SER A 172 19.06 -25.09 23.09
N GLY A 173 17.81 -24.61 23.03
CA GLY A 173 17.33 -23.55 22.13
C GLY A 173 17.48 -22.13 22.68
N ILE A 174 16.79 -21.17 22.04
CA ILE A 174 16.89 -19.72 22.31
C ILE A 174 16.41 -19.27 23.71
N SER A 175 15.75 -20.13 24.48
CA SER A 175 15.43 -19.85 25.89
C SER A 175 16.65 -19.92 26.83
N SER A 176 17.79 -20.40 26.33
CA SER A 176 19.09 -20.32 27.01
C SER A 176 19.77 -18.96 26.87
N TRP A 177 19.25 -18.07 26.01
CA TRP A 177 19.79 -16.72 25.81
C TRP A 177 19.41 -15.78 26.96
N ASP A 178 20.17 -14.70 27.13
CA ASP A 178 19.93 -13.75 28.22
C ASP A 178 18.88 -12.72 27.78
N TRP A 179 17.60 -12.97 28.08
CA TRP A 179 16.50 -12.04 27.83
C TRP A 179 16.39 -10.99 28.97
N ASN A 180 17.52 -10.31 29.25
CA ASN A 180 17.72 -9.46 30.43
C ASN A 180 17.27 -7.99 30.26
N LEU A 181 16.88 -7.56 29.05
CA LEU A 181 16.53 -6.17 28.79
C LEU A 181 15.18 -5.80 29.44
N SER A 182 15.18 -4.81 30.34
CA SER A 182 13.92 -4.34 30.95
C SER A 182 13.10 -3.48 29.99
N GLY A 183 13.78 -2.69 29.15
CA GLY A 183 13.16 -1.75 28.23
C GLY A 183 12.61 -0.49 28.90
N GLN A 184 12.86 -0.29 30.20
CA GLN A 184 12.42 0.89 30.95
C GLN A 184 13.24 2.14 30.61
N HIS A 185 14.52 1.96 30.31
CA HIS A 185 15.46 3.02 29.92
C HIS A 185 15.85 2.91 28.43
N SER A 186 15.00 2.24 27.64
CA SER A 186 15.19 2.07 26.21
C SER A 186 13.98 2.61 25.44
N THR A 187 14.23 3.39 24.39
CA THR A 187 13.19 4.06 23.60
C THR A 187 13.39 3.81 22.11
N TYR A 188 12.31 3.37 21.46
CA TYR A 188 12.20 3.30 20.01
C TYR A 188 11.70 4.63 19.46
N HIS A 189 12.29 5.09 18.36
CA HIS A 189 11.93 6.28 17.60
C HIS A 189 11.72 5.90 16.13
N ALA A 190 10.73 6.50 15.46
CA ALA A 190 10.43 6.22 14.05
C ALA A 190 10.11 7.48 13.25
N LEU A 191 10.75 7.55 12.08
CA LEU A 191 10.50 8.52 11.05
C LEU A 191 10.80 7.86 9.69
N PHE A 192 9.82 7.09 9.20
CA PHE A 192 9.92 6.26 8.01
C PHE A 192 10.62 7.01 6.84
N PRO A 193 11.61 6.39 6.17
CA PRO A 193 12.00 4.97 6.21
C PRO A 193 13.04 4.60 7.29
N ARG A 194 13.30 5.50 8.26
CA ARG A 194 14.31 5.30 9.31
C ARG A 194 13.67 5.06 10.67
N ALA A 195 14.38 4.32 11.51
CA ALA A 195 14.04 4.14 12.92
C ALA A 195 15.30 4.13 13.79
N TRP A 196 15.17 4.42 15.07
CA TRP A 196 16.25 4.37 16.05
C TRP A 196 15.78 3.60 17.29
N THR A 197 16.60 2.75 17.86
CA THR A 197 16.40 2.22 19.21
C THR A 197 17.55 2.69 20.10
N VAL A 198 17.25 3.58 21.03
CA VAL A 198 18.20 4.09 22.01
C VAL A 198 18.09 3.24 23.28
N TYR A 199 19.22 2.75 23.78
CA TYR A 199 19.34 2.03 25.05
C TYR A 199 20.23 2.88 26.00
N ASP A 200 19.61 3.51 26.99
CA ASP A 200 20.25 4.48 27.89
C ASP A 200 20.73 3.80 29.19
N GLY A 201 21.86 3.10 29.14
CA GLY A 201 22.41 2.36 30.28
C GLY A 201 21.85 0.94 30.46
N GLU A 202 21.32 0.33 29.41
CA GLU A 202 20.89 -1.08 29.40
C GLU A 202 21.63 -1.86 28.29
N PRO A 203 22.20 -3.05 28.54
CA PRO A 203 22.31 -3.75 29.84
C PRO A 203 23.49 -3.27 30.72
N ASP A 204 24.43 -2.48 30.19
CA ASP A 204 25.54 -1.89 30.94
C ASP A 204 25.23 -0.42 31.28
N PRO A 205 25.12 -0.04 32.58
CA PRO A 205 24.82 1.33 33.00
C PRO A 205 25.81 2.39 32.46
N ASP A 206 27.07 1.99 32.29
CA ASP A 206 28.19 2.83 31.87
C ASP A 206 28.34 2.88 30.31
N LEU A 207 27.36 2.38 29.56
CA LEU A 207 27.34 2.35 28.08
C LEU A 207 26.03 2.95 27.55
N LYS A 208 26.14 3.79 26.51
CA LYS A 208 24.99 4.32 25.74
C LYS A 208 25.03 3.75 24.34
N ILE A 209 23.88 3.27 23.85
CA ILE A 209 23.77 2.58 22.57
C ILE A 209 22.64 3.23 21.77
N SER A 210 22.85 3.47 20.49
CA SER A 210 21.78 3.75 19.53
C SER A 210 21.88 2.82 18.33
N CYS A 211 20.81 2.09 18.03
CA CYS A 211 20.65 1.28 16.83
C CYS A 211 19.81 2.06 15.81
N ARG A 212 20.42 2.63 14.78
CA ARG A 212 19.73 3.29 13.68
C ARG A 212 19.48 2.31 12.53
N GLN A 213 18.21 2.06 12.23
CA GLN A 213 17.72 1.25 11.11
C GLN A 213 17.42 2.13 9.90
N ILE A 214 17.92 1.75 8.73
CA ILE A 214 17.79 2.50 7.47
C ILE A 214 17.35 1.55 6.37
N SER A 215 16.28 1.89 5.66
CA SER A 215 15.87 1.24 4.40
C SER A 215 15.91 2.26 3.26
N PRO A 216 16.26 1.86 2.02
CA PRO A 216 16.26 2.77 0.89
C PRO A 216 14.81 3.05 0.44
N PHE A 217 14.33 4.25 0.72
CA PHE A 217 13.09 4.81 0.18
C PHE A 217 13.37 6.30 -0.07
N ILE A 218 13.54 6.65 -1.33
CA ILE A 218 14.00 7.97 -1.79
C ILE A 218 13.06 8.39 -2.93
N PRO A 219 12.19 9.40 -2.72
CA PRO A 219 11.28 9.89 -3.75
C PRO A 219 11.99 10.20 -5.06
N HIS A 220 11.35 9.84 -6.17
CA HIS A 220 11.87 9.89 -7.54
C HIS A 220 13.10 9.02 -7.86
N ASP A 221 13.69 8.28 -6.90
CA ASP A 221 14.66 7.23 -7.19
C ASP A 221 13.94 5.90 -7.43
N TYR A 222 13.92 5.46 -8.70
CA TYR A 222 13.25 4.22 -9.13
C TYR A 222 14.17 2.98 -9.15
N LYS A 223 15.39 3.10 -8.62
CA LYS A 223 16.36 2.03 -8.44
C LYS A 223 16.49 1.68 -6.97
N ASP A 224 17.01 2.60 -6.16
CA ASP A 224 17.41 2.30 -4.79
C ASP A 224 16.16 2.07 -3.91
N SER A 225 15.07 2.80 -4.18
CA SER A 225 13.75 2.55 -3.55
C SER A 225 13.11 1.20 -3.88
N SER A 226 13.72 0.38 -4.73
CA SER A 226 13.26 -0.98 -5.05
C SER A 226 14.07 -2.10 -4.37
N LEU A 227 15.11 -1.76 -3.59
CA LEU A 227 16.10 -2.74 -3.15
C LEU A 227 15.66 -3.50 -1.88
N PRO A 228 15.71 -4.86 -1.89
CA PRO A 228 15.39 -5.70 -0.73
C PRO A 228 16.54 -5.72 0.29
N THR A 229 16.82 -4.59 0.92
CA THR A 229 17.92 -4.47 1.89
C THR A 229 17.66 -3.39 2.95
N SER A 230 18.37 -3.51 4.08
CA SER A 230 18.36 -2.53 5.16
C SER A 230 19.67 -2.59 5.96
N VAL A 231 20.04 -1.47 6.58
CA VAL A 231 21.27 -1.32 7.37
C VAL A 231 20.94 -0.97 8.82
N PHE A 232 21.71 -1.51 9.75
CA PHE A 232 21.62 -1.28 11.19
C PHE A 232 22.95 -0.71 11.69
N VAL A 233 22.98 0.60 11.93
CA VAL A 233 24.15 1.35 12.41
C VAL A 233 24.07 1.45 13.92
N TYR A 234 25.00 0.82 14.63
CA TYR A 234 25.13 0.89 16.08
C TYR A 234 26.16 1.94 16.49
N THR A 235 25.71 3.01 17.13
CA THR A 235 26.56 4.00 17.80
C THR A 235 26.74 3.60 19.26
N LEU A 236 27.99 3.43 19.69
CA LEU A 236 28.38 3.02 21.04
C LEU A 236 29.16 4.15 21.72
N VAL A 237 28.78 4.53 22.94
CA VAL A 237 29.46 5.56 23.74
C VAL A 237 29.70 5.05 25.16
N ASN A 238 30.98 4.92 25.55
CA ASN A 238 31.37 4.43 26.88
C ASN A 238 31.47 5.60 27.86
N THR A 239 30.48 5.79 28.73
CA THR A 239 30.52 6.84 29.77
C THR A 239 31.31 6.44 31.01
N GLY A 240 31.69 5.16 31.13
CA GLY A 240 32.48 4.63 32.24
C GLY A 240 33.96 5.04 32.22
N LYS A 241 34.66 4.68 33.31
CA LYS A 241 36.10 4.92 33.49
C LYS A 241 36.99 3.83 32.91
N ASP A 242 36.44 2.63 32.75
CA ASP A 242 37.15 1.45 32.28
C ASP A 242 36.87 1.23 30.79
N ARG A 243 37.88 0.75 30.05
CA ARG A 243 37.73 0.30 28.67
C ARG A 243 36.70 -0.82 28.60
N ALA A 244 35.88 -0.84 27.54
CA ALA A 244 34.86 -1.86 27.33
C ALA A 244 35.11 -2.61 26.01
N LYS A 245 35.30 -3.93 26.06
CA LYS A 245 35.15 -4.80 24.89
C LYS A 245 33.65 -4.99 24.67
N VAL A 246 33.15 -4.50 23.55
CA VAL A 246 31.74 -4.63 23.15
C VAL A 246 31.68 -5.52 21.92
N SER A 247 30.88 -6.58 21.99
CA SER A 247 30.59 -7.48 20.89
C SER A 247 29.09 -7.46 20.61
N LEU A 248 28.73 -7.00 19.41
CA LEU A 248 27.36 -7.04 18.90
C LEU A 248 27.18 -8.29 18.04
N LEU A 249 26.04 -8.95 18.18
CA LEU A 249 25.71 -10.19 17.50
C LEU A 249 24.39 -10.00 16.75
N MET A 250 24.39 -10.31 15.45
CA MET A 250 23.18 -10.47 14.65
C MET A 250 22.93 -11.96 14.41
N THR A 251 21.76 -12.46 14.79
CA THR A 251 21.32 -13.83 14.50
C THR A 251 20.18 -13.82 13.48
N TRP A 252 20.12 -14.83 12.62
CA TRP A 252 19.07 -14.97 11.60
C TRP A 252 18.75 -16.44 11.32
N ALA A 253 17.49 -16.84 11.42
CA ALA A 253 17.02 -18.14 10.97
C ALA A 253 16.87 -18.17 9.44
N ASN A 254 17.12 -19.34 8.85
CA ASN A 254 16.87 -19.61 7.44
C ASN A 254 15.35 -19.80 7.21
N SER A 255 14.60 -18.69 7.27
CA SER A 255 13.14 -18.64 7.37
C SER A 255 12.60 -17.42 6.61
N ILE A 256 11.45 -17.58 5.95
CA ILE A 256 10.67 -16.47 5.38
C ILE A 256 9.44 -16.12 6.24
N GLY A 257 9.47 -16.49 7.52
CA GLY A 257 8.35 -16.38 8.46
C GLY A 257 7.51 -17.66 8.57
N GLY A 258 6.51 -17.63 9.45
CA GLY A 258 5.60 -18.75 9.69
C GLY A 258 6.33 -20.05 10.11
N PHE A 259 5.98 -21.16 9.47
CA PHE A 259 6.62 -22.48 9.67
C PHE A 259 7.61 -22.85 8.54
N SER A 260 8.05 -21.88 7.73
CA SER A 260 8.82 -22.14 6.50
C SER A 260 10.15 -22.89 6.77
N HIS A 261 10.86 -22.54 7.84
CA HIS A 261 12.11 -23.17 8.28
C HIS A 261 12.01 -24.68 8.50
N HIS A 262 10.84 -25.22 8.86
CA HIS A 262 10.66 -26.66 9.06
C HIS A 262 10.56 -27.46 7.76
N SER A 263 10.54 -26.83 6.58
CA SER A 263 10.29 -27.53 5.31
C SER A 263 11.47 -28.35 4.78
N GLY A 264 12.68 -28.09 5.28
CA GLY A 264 13.89 -28.87 4.98
C GLY A 264 14.57 -28.48 3.66
N GLY A 265 15.83 -28.90 3.52
CA GLY A 265 16.68 -28.57 2.37
C GLY A 265 17.19 -27.13 2.37
N HIS A 266 17.29 -26.51 3.54
CA HIS A 266 17.86 -25.17 3.73
C HIS A 266 19.35 -25.29 4.06
N PHE A 267 20.21 -24.41 3.56
CA PHE A 267 21.64 -24.45 3.85
C PHE A 267 22.23 -23.04 3.91
N ASN A 268 23.38 -22.89 4.53
CA ASN A 268 24.07 -21.60 4.71
C ASN A 268 25.51 -21.70 4.21
N GLU A 269 26.09 -20.59 3.74
CA GLU A 269 27.52 -20.50 3.37
C GLU A 269 28.13 -19.17 3.87
N PRO A 270 29.36 -19.17 4.41
CA PRO A 270 30.08 -17.95 4.75
C PRO A 270 30.58 -17.22 3.50
N PHE A 271 30.83 -15.92 3.62
CA PHE A 271 31.55 -15.16 2.60
C PHE A 271 32.37 -14.00 3.20
N ILE A 272 33.40 -13.60 2.45
CA ILE A 272 34.24 -12.41 2.67
C ILE A 272 34.31 -11.66 1.34
N ALA A 273 34.07 -10.36 1.34
CA ALA A 273 34.31 -9.46 0.21
C ALA A 273 35.66 -8.73 0.36
N GLU A 274 36.20 -8.23 -0.76
CA GLU A 274 37.54 -7.61 -0.81
C GLU A 274 37.68 -6.33 0.02
N ASP A 275 36.57 -5.67 0.35
CA ASP A 275 36.49 -4.40 1.09
C ASP A 275 36.31 -4.56 2.61
N GLY A 276 36.27 -5.79 3.12
CA GLY A 276 36.05 -6.11 4.52
C GLY A 276 34.59 -6.39 4.88
N VAL A 277 33.63 -6.31 3.95
CA VAL A 277 32.26 -6.80 4.19
C VAL A 277 32.27 -8.33 4.29
N SER A 278 31.92 -8.86 5.46
CA SER A 278 31.94 -10.30 5.74
C SER A 278 30.64 -10.77 6.38
N GLY A 279 30.19 -11.99 6.06
CA GLY A 279 28.86 -12.42 6.44
C GLY A 279 28.53 -13.88 6.12
N VAL A 280 27.23 -14.19 6.14
CA VAL A 280 26.67 -15.50 5.82
C VAL A 280 25.50 -15.33 4.84
N LEU A 281 25.50 -16.12 3.78
CA LEU A 281 24.41 -16.28 2.82
C LEU A 281 23.58 -17.52 3.22
N LEU A 282 22.29 -17.33 3.45
CA LEU A 282 21.33 -18.37 3.82
C LEU A 282 20.44 -18.68 2.62
N HIS A 283 20.42 -19.93 2.17
CA HIS A 283 19.61 -20.40 1.05
C HIS A 283 18.32 -21.05 1.57
N HIS A 284 17.19 -20.38 1.33
CA HIS A 284 15.87 -20.81 1.76
C HIS A 284 15.08 -21.46 0.62
N LYS A 285 14.72 -22.72 0.81
CA LYS A 285 13.92 -23.50 -0.15
C LYS A 285 12.44 -23.39 0.20
N THR A 286 11.70 -22.57 -0.54
CA THR A 286 10.27 -22.37 -0.31
C THR A 286 9.42 -23.56 -0.74
N ALA A 287 8.38 -23.87 0.04
CA ALA A 287 7.39 -24.90 -0.28
C ALA A 287 6.37 -24.47 -1.35
N LYS A 288 5.54 -25.43 -1.83
CA LYS A 288 4.41 -25.23 -2.76
C LYS A 288 4.79 -24.61 -4.12
N ASP A 289 5.88 -25.06 -4.73
CA ASP A 289 6.41 -24.54 -6.01
C ASP A 289 6.66 -23.01 -6.02
N ASN A 290 6.82 -22.36 -4.87
CA ASN A 290 7.26 -20.97 -4.82
C ASN A 290 8.74 -20.85 -5.23
N PRO A 291 9.20 -19.67 -5.71
CA PRO A 291 10.61 -19.44 -6.01
C PRO A 291 11.46 -19.39 -4.72
N PRO A 292 12.67 -19.96 -4.73
CA PRO A 292 13.58 -19.91 -3.58
C PRO A 292 13.97 -18.47 -3.24
N VAL A 293 14.41 -18.29 -2.00
CA VAL A 293 14.83 -17.00 -1.45
C VAL A 293 16.22 -17.16 -0.86
N THR A 294 17.12 -16.20 -1.05
CA THR A 294 18.37 -16.15 -0.29
C THR A 294 18.40 -14.92 0.61
N PHE A 295 18.99 -15.05 1.80
CA PHE A 295 19.23 -13.94 2.74
C PHE A 295 20.72 -13.75 2.94
N ALA A 296 21.21 -12.52 2.96
CA ALA A 296 22.57 -12.22 3.38
C ALA A 296 22.53 -11.36 4.65
N ILE A 297 23.19 -11.84 5.70
CA ILE A 297 23.52 -11.04 6.88
C ILE A 297 25.02 -10.78 6.89
N ALA A 298 25.43 -9.54 7.13
CA ALA A 298 26.84 -9.15 7.07
C ALA A 298 27.17 -8.00 8.03
N ALA A 299 28.47 -7.82 8.28
CA ALA A 299 29.02 -6.65 8.96
C ALA A 299 30.29 -6.18 8.23
N CYS A 300 30.68 -4.93 8.45
CA CYS A 300 31.90 -4.36 7.87
C CYS A 300 33.08 -4.47 8.87
N GLU A 301 34.12 -5.21 8.51
CA GLU A 301 35.40 -5.26 9.25
C GLU A 301 36.14 -3.93 9.03
N THR A 302 36.63 -3.32 10.11
CA THR A 302 37.39 -2.06 10.07
C THR A 302 38.59 -2.14 11.01
N GLN A 303 39.49 -1.15 10.98
CA GLN A 303 40.66 -1.11 11.88
C GLN A 303 40.32 -1.26 13.37
N ASN A 304 39.09 -0.89 13.78
CA ASN A 304 38.63 -0.98 15.17
C ASN A 304 37.53 -2.04 15.39
N VAL A 305 37.03 -2.70 14.33
CA VAL A 305 35.90 -3.65 14.40
C VAL A 305 36.30 -4.95 13.73
N ASN A 306 36.46 -6.02 14.52
CA ASN A 306 36.74 -7.37 14.04
C ASN A 306 35.44 -8.14 13.82
N VAL A 307 35.26 -8.71 12.62
CA VAL A 307 34.05 -9.48 12.24
C VAL A 307 34.35 -10.97 12.24
N THR A 308 33.44 -11.76 12.81
CA THR A 308 33.51 -13.23 12.86
C THR A 308 32.13 -13.84 12.68
N VAL A 309 32.04 -15.04 12.10
CA VAL A 309 30.74 -15.67 11.76
C VAL A 309 30.60 -17.06 12.38
N LEU A 310 29.37 -17.47 12.60
CA LEU A 310 28.98 -18.87 12.79
C LEU A 310 27.99 -19.23 11.67
N PRO A 311 28.41 -19.94 10.60
CA PRO A 311 27.58 -20.17 9.42
C PRO A 311 26.31 -20.97 9.71
N VAL A 312 26.37 -21.89 10.68
CA VAL A 312 25.28 -22.77 11.04
C VAL A 312 25.24 -23.03 12.55
N PHE A 313 24.06 -22.84 13.14
CA PHE A 313 23.69 -23.37 14.45
C PHE A 313 22.21 -23.80 14.45
N GLY A 314 21.87 -24.79 15.28
CA GLY A 314 20.52 -25.35 15.38
C GLY A 314 19.86 -25.13 16.75
N LEU A 315 18.57 -25.43 16.87
CA LEU A 315 17.84 -25.27 18.14
C LEU A 315 17.99 -26.46 19.11
N SER A 316 18.32 -27.65 18.61
CA SER A 316 18.46 -28.89 19.42
C SER A 316 19.91 -29.28 19.71
N GLY A 317 20.85 -28.97 18.81
CA GLY A 317 22.27 -29.37 18.91
C GLY A 317 22.59 -30.73 18.27
N GLU A 318 21.71 -31.26 17.43
CA GLU A 318 21.99 -32.46 16.62
C GLU A 318 22.71 -32.04 15.33
N GLY A 319 23.92 -32.56 15.10
CA GLY A 319 24.72 -32.31 13.88
C GLY A 319 25.48 -30.97 13.81
N HIS A 320 25.01 -29.93 14.52
CA HIS A 320 25.62 -28.59 14.55
C HIS A 320 25.64 -28.01 15.98
N ASP A 321 26.36 -26.90 16.18
CA ASP A 321 26.31 -26.15 17.43
C ASP A 321 24.86 -25.79 17.79
N SER A 322 24.48 -25.96 19.06
CA SER A 322 23.18 -25.50 19.56
C SER A 322 23.14 -23.98 19.78
N ALA A 323 21.94 -23.41 19.77
CA ALA A 323 21.71 -22.01 20.14
C ALA A 323 22.27 -21.68 21.53
N LYS A 324 22.30 -22.64 22.46
CA LYS A 324 23.00 -22.52 23.74
C LYS A 324 24.53 -22.45 23.60
N GLN A 325 25.16 -23.39 22.87
CA GLN A 325 26.62 -23.40 22.69
C GLN A 325 27.12 -22.14 21.98
N MET A 326 26.38 -21.65 20.98
CA MET A 326 26.62 -20.37 20.32
C MET A 326 26.61 -19.20 21.32
N TRP A 327 25.60 -19.16 22.20
CA TRP A 327 25.45 -18.13 23.23
C TRP A 327 26.58 -18.18 24.28
N ASP A 328 26.92 -19.38 24.77
CA ASP A 328 28.00 -19.60 25.73
C ASP A 328 29.37 -19.22 25.16
N ARG A 329 29.67 -19.55 23.89
CA ARG A 329 30.90 -19.13 23.18
C ARG A 329 30.97 -17.60 23.08
N MET A 330 29.86 -16.95 22.78
CA MET A 330 29.78 -15.48 22.72
C MET A 330 29.96 -14.82 24.10
N LYS A 331 29.41 -15.37 25.19
CA LYS A 331 29.70 -14.89 26.57
C LYS A 331 31.16 -15.03 26.96
N GLN A 332 31.82 -16.11 26.54
CA GLN A 332 33.20 -16.40 26.91
C GLN A 332 34.19 -15.54 26.11
N ASN A 333 34.03 -15.50 24.78
CA ASN A 333 35.02 -14.96 23.85
C ASN A 333 34.61 -13.61 23.24
N GLY A 334 33.30 -13.38 23.05
CA GLY A 334 32.73 -12.28 22.27
C GLY A 334 32.82 -12.44 20.75
N HIS A 335 33.42 -13.52 20.26
CA HIS A 335 33.68 -13.75 18.84
C HIS A 335 33.70 -15.26 18.52
N PHE A 336 33.60 -15.57 17.23
CA PHE A 336 33.74 -16.92 16.68
C PHE A 336 35.12 -17.12 16.05
N ASP A 337 35.46 -18.37 15.75
CA ASP A 337 36.74 -18.77 15.17
C ASP A 337 36.83 -18.33 13.69
N ARG A 338 37.97 -17.73 13.24
CA ARG A 338 38.09 -17.24 11.85
C ARG A 338 38.04 -18.37 10.80
N GLU A 339 38.40 -19.59 11.19
CA GLU A 339 38.31 -20.82 10.39
C GLU A 339 36.87 -21.10 9.89
N ASN A 340 35.85 -20.54 10.56
CA ASN A 340 34.46 -20.65 10.12
C ASN A 340 34.18 -20.03 8.74
N PHE A 341 35.05 -19.13 8.24
CA PHE A 341 34.95 -18.64 6.87
C PHE A 341 35.40 -19.66 5.81
N GLU A 342 36.19 -20.66 6.20
CA GLU A 342 36.71 -21.72 5.32
C GLU A 342 35.79 -22.96 5.31
N ALA A 343 34.76 -23.01 6.16
CA ALA A 343 33.86 -24.15 6.35
C ALA A 343 33.01 -24.51 5.10
N GLY A 344 32.93 -23.61 4.12
CA GLY A 344 32.15 -23.81 2.89
C GLY A 344 30.64 -23.88 3.12
N THR A 345 29.92 -24.48 2.17
CA THR A 345 28.47 -24.64 2.23
C THR A 345 28.07 -25.70 3.25
N SER A 346 27.12 -25.39 4.14
CA SER A 346 26.60 -26.33 5.13
C SER A 346 25.84 -27.49 4.48
N MET A 347 25.68 -28.59 5.22
CA MET A 347 24.72 -29.62 4.83
C MET A 347 23.29 -29.04 4.78
N PRO A 348 22.42 -29.50 3.87
CA PRO A 348 21.03 -29.10 3.84
C PRO A 348 20.23 -29.66 5.04
N SER A 349 19.36 -28.84 5.60
CA SER A 349 18.55 -29.17 6.78
C SER A 349 17.59 -30.33 6.56
N SER A 350 17.32 -31.07 7.63
CA SER A 350 16.25 -32.06 7.71
C SER A 350 14.88 -31.39 7.80
N SER A 351 13.82 -32.14 7.46
CA SER A 351 12.45 -31.69 7.72
C SER A 351 12.20 -31.59 9.22
N GLY A 352 11.66 -30.47 9.69
CA GLY A 352 11.53 -30.15 11.11
C GLY A 352 12.77 -29.54 11.77
N GLU A 353 13.89 -29.39 11.06
CA GLU A 353 15.10 -28.77 11.59
C GLU A 353 15.17 -27.26 11.25
N THR A 354 15.51 -26.43 12.24
CA THR A 354 15.72 -24.99 12.06
C THR A 354 17.23 -24.69 12.07
N LEU A 355 17.76 -24.27 10.92
CA LEU A 355 19.12 -23.73 10.81
C LEU A 355 19.12 -22.21 10.92
N CYS A 356 20.09 -21.70 11.68
CA CYS A 356 20.34 -20.28 11.89
C CYS A 356 21.80 -19.94 11.57
N ALA A 357 22.07 -18.68 11.24
CA ALA A 357 23.40 -18.12 11.10
C ALA A 357 23.62 -16.99 12.11
N ALA A 358 24.88 -16.70 12.43
CA ALA A 358 25.24 -15.56 13.26
C ALA A 358 26.46 -14.79 12.71
N VAL A 359 26.41 -13.46 12.83
CA VAL A 359 27.52 -12.54 12.55
C VAL A 359 27.81 -11.74 13.82
N SER A 360 29.04 -11.82 14.31
CA SER A 360 29.53 -11.04 15.45
C SER A 360 30.50 -9.96 14.97
N ALA A 361 30.31 -8.74 15.45
CA ALA A 361 31.22 -7.61 15.27
C ALA A 361 31.70 -7.12 16.63
N SER A 362 33.00 -7.21 16.88
CA SER A 362 33.64 -6.91 18.17
C SER A 362 34.54 -5.68 18.07
N THR A 363 34.43 -4.77 19.04
CA THR A 363 35.25 -3.56 19.16
C THR A 363 35.67 -3.30 20.61
N TRP A 364 36.67 -2.45 20.78
CA TRP A 364 37.05 -1.87 22.06
C TRP A 364 36.66 -0.39 22.09
N VAL A 365 35.87 0.00 23.10
CA VAL A 365 35.47 1.38 23.33
C VAL A 365 36.23 1.92 24.53
N GLU A 366 37.15 2.86 24.26
CA GLU A 366 37.93 3.55 25.29
C GLU A 366 37.05 4.29 26.30
N PRO A 367 37.54 4.59 27.53
CA PRO A 367 36.85 5.47 28.46
C PRO A 367 36.49 6.80 27.81
N HIS A 368 35.21 7.17 27.82
CA HIS A 368 34.65 8.36 27.14
C HIS A 368 34.80 8.36 25.62
N GLY A 369 35.24 7.24 25.04
CA GLY A 369 35.34 7.00 23.60
C GLY A 369 33.99 6.67 22.95
N ARG A 370 34.01 6.70 21.61
CA ARG A 370 32.85 6.42 20.75
C ARG A 370 33.27 5.45 19.65
N CYS A 371 32.38 4.56 19.23
CA CYS A 371 32.59 3.66 18.09
C CYS A 371 31.29 3.43 17.32
N THR A 372 31.39 3.26 16.01
CA THR A 372 30.28 2.82 15.15
C THR A 372 30.51 1.36 14.73
N VAL A 373 29.47 0.54 14.74
CA VAL A 373 29.46 -0.83 14.22
C VAL A 373 28.28 -0.97 13.27
N VAL A 374 28.47 -1.54 12.08
CA VAL A 374 27.43 -1.56 11.03
C VAL A 374 27.13 -2.99 10.60
N PHE A 375 25.84 -3.34 10.62
CA PHE A 375 25.30 -4.59 10.10
C PHE A 375 24.39 -4.33 8.90
N GLY A 376 24.35 -5.27 7.96
CA GLY A 376 23.47 -5.24 6.79
C GLY A 376 22.62 -6.50 6.72
N LEU A 377 21.38 -6.33 6.24
CA LEU A 377 20.47 -7.39 5.85
C LEU A 377 20.07 -7.19 4.39
N ALA A 378 20.11 -8.24 3.59
CA ALA A 378 19.48 -8.25 2.27
C ALA A 378 18.77 -9.58 2.00
N TRP A 379 17.79 -9.57 1.10
CA TRP A 379 17.15 -10.80 0.61
C TRP A 379 17.00 -10.78 -0.92
N SER A 380 17.33 -11.89 -1.59
CA SER A 380 17.05 -12.06 -3.01
C SER A 380 15.86 -13.01 -3.18
N SER A 381 14.73 -12.46 -3.64
CA SER A 381 13.56 -13.21 -4.10
C SER A 381 13.22 -12.71 -5.51
N PRO A 382 14.00 -13.11 -6.54
CA PRO A 382 14.01 -12.42 -7.82
C PRO A 382 12.72 -12.61 -8.61
N LYS A 383 12.02 -13.72 -8.39
CA LYS A 383 10.79 -14.09 -9.12
C LYS A 383 9.54 -13.83 -8.30
N ILE A 384 8.60 -13.10 -8.88
CA ILE A 384 7.21 -12.93 -8.44
C ILE A 384 6.40 -14.04 -9.11
N LYS A 385 5.80 -14.95 -8.34
CA LYS A 385 4.92 -15.99 -8.87
C LYS A 385 3.53 -15.85 -8.29
N PHE A 386 2.53 -15.66 -9.15
CA PHE A 386 1.12 -15.67 -8.77
C PHE A 386 0.53 -17.09 -8.90
N GLN A 387 -0.61 -17.35 -8.25
CA GLN A 387 -1.13 -18.73 -8.09
C GLN A 387 -1.73 -19.31 -9.37
N LYS A 388 -2.36 -18.48 -10.20
CA LYS A 388 -2.88 -18.84 -11.53
C LYS A 388 -2.10 -18.16 -12.67
N GLY A 389 -1.48 -17.03 -12.36
CA GLY A 389 -0.86 -16.15 -13.34
C GLY A 389 0.57 -16.47 -13.69
N CYS A 390 1.15 -15.57 -14.48
CA CYS A 390 2.52 -15.70 -14.93
C CYS A 390 3.56 -15.39 -13.84
N THR A 391 4.80 -15.81 -14.11
CA THR A 391 5.97 -15.43 -13.30
C THR A 391 6.59 -14.14 -13.86
N TYR A 392 6.88 -13.17 -13.01
CA TYR A 392 7.57 -11.91 -13.35
C TYR A 392 8.88 -11.80 -12.55
N ASN A 393 9.82 -10.94 -12.93
CA ASN A 393 10.94 -10.61 -12.04
C ASN A 393 10.65 -9.32 -11.25
N ARG A 394 11.22 -9.20 -10.04
CA ARG A 394 11.12 -7.99 -9.21
C ARG A 394 11.98 -6.86 -9.76
N ARG A 395 11.55 -5.61 -9.57
CA ARG A 395 12.21 -4.40 -10.09
C ARG A 395 13.73 -4.38 -9.90
N TYR A 396 14.23 -4.77 -8.72
CA TYR A 396 15.66 -4.74 -8.42
C TYR A 396 16.52 -5.67 -9.31
N THR A 397 15.92 -6.68 -9.97
CA THR A 397 16.67 -7.61 -10.84
C THR A 397 17.14 -6.95 -12.13
N GLU A 398 16.59 -5.79 -12.51
CA GLU A 398 17.15 -4.94 -13.58
C GLU A 398 18.59 -4.52 -13.27
N PHE A 399 18.93 -4.36 -11.97
CA PHE A 399 20.21 -3.83 -11.53
C PHE A 399 21.15 -4.90 -10.93
N TYR A 400 20.61 -5.95 -10.31
CA TYR A 400 21.38 -7.01 -9.63
C TYR A 400 21.21 -8.41 -10.26
N GLY A 401 20.44 -8.54 -11.34
CA GLY A 401 20.12 -9.81 -11.97
C GLY A 401 19.28 -10.74 -11.09
N THR A 402 19.25 -12.02 -11.46
CA THR A 402 18.41 -13.07 -10.85
C THR A 402 19.22 -14.17 -10.14
N SER A 403 20.51 -13.92 -9.87
CA SER A 403 21.41 -14.89 -9.23
C SER A 403 20.99 -15.19 -7.78
N GLU A 404 21.16 -16.45 -7.37
CA GLU A 404 20.95 -16.86 -5.97
C GLU A 404 21.92 -16.14 -5.02
N ARG A 405 23.12 -15.77 -5.49
CA ARG A 405 24.09 -14.98 -4.70
C ARG A 405 23.87 -13.46 -4.78
N SER A 406 22.84 -12.95 -5.47
CA SER A 406 22.59 -11.49 -5.58
C SER A 406 22.38 -10.81 -4.21
N ALA A 407 21.94 -11.54 -3.18
CA ALA A 407 21.83 -11.02 -1.82
C ALA A 407 23.18 -10.55 -1.23
N VAL A 408 24.31 -11.18 -1.63
CA VAL A 408 25.67 -10.76 -1.23
C VAL A 408 26.00 -9.38 -1.79
N ASN A 409 25.74 -9.16 -3.09
CA ASN A 409 25.96 -7.88 -3.75
C ASN A 409 25.03 -6.79 -3.17
N LEU A 410 23.78 -7.14 -2.86
CA LEU A 410 22.82 -6.21 -2.25
C LEU A 410 23.26 -5.77 -0.84
N VAL A 411 23.74 -6.69 0.02
CA VAL A 411 24.17 -6.33 1.39
C VAL A 411 25.50 -5.57 1.39
N HIS A 412 26.42 -5.89 0.48
CA HIS A 412 27.65 -5.12 0.24
C HIS A 412 27.32 -3.68 -0.18
N ASP A 413 26.46 -3.51 -1.19
CA ASP A 413 26.06 -2.18 -1.66
C ASP A 413 25.31 -1.38 -0.60
N ALA A 414 24.50 -2.04 0.24
CA ALA A 414 23.85 -1.38 1.37
C ALA A 414 24.86 -0.88 2.41
N LEU A 415 25.81 -1.74 2.82
CA LEU A 415 26.85 -1.39 3.79
C LEU A 415 27.78 -0.27 3.31
N THR A 416 27.99 -0.15 2.00
CA THR A 416 28.85 0.89 1.40
C THR A 416 28.09 2.18 1.03
N LYS A 417 26.77 2.14 0.80
CA LYS A 417 25.98 3.30 0.29
C LYS A 417 25.01 3.94 1.28
N TYR A 418 24.72 3.31 2.43
CA TYR A 418 23.66 3.79 3.34
C TYR A 418 23.75 5.27 3.72
N ARG A 419 24.96 5.84 3.83
CA ARG A 419 25.17 7.26 4.15
C ARG A 419 24.58 8.19 3.08
N ILE A 420 24.72 7.83 1.80
CA ILE A 420 24.12 8.56 0.68
C ILE A 420 22.59 8.48 0.76
N TRP A 421 22.05 7.31 1.12
CA TRP A 421 20.61 7.16 1.34
C TRP A 421 20.12 8.06 2.48
N GLU A 422 20.84 8.14 3.59
CA GLU A 422 20.47 9.03 4.71
C GLU A 422 20.47 10.51 4.31
N GLU A 423 21.49 10.98 3.60
CA GLU A 423 21.58 12.36 3.11
C GLU A 423 20.40 12.72 2.21
N GLU A 424 20.07 11.86 1.24
CA GLU A 424 18.92 12.08 0.36
C GLU A 424 17.58 11.94 1.10
N ILE A 425 17.45 11.00 2.05
CA ILE A 425 16.27 10.88 2.91
C ILE A 425 16.03 12.16 3.71
N GLU A 426 17.06 12.70 4.35
CA GLU A 426 16.95 13.94 5.12
C GLU A 426 16.62 15.13 4.24
N LYS A 427 17.21 15.21 3.05
CA LYS A 427 16.99 16.29 2.08
C LYS A 427 15.52 16.42 1.66
N TRP A 428 14.78 15.32 1.45
CA TRP A 428 13.35 15.39 1.12
C TRP A 428 12.44 15.53 2.35
N GLN A 429 12.83 15.01 3.52
CA GLN A 429 12.06 15.17 4.77
C GLN A 429 12.17 16.60 5.36
N ASN A 430 13.36 17.19 5.33
CA ASN A 430 13.70 18.45 6.00
C ASN A 430 12.75 19.63 5.70
N PRO A 431 12.30 19.90 4.45
CA PRO A 431 11.40 21.00 4.14
C PRO A 431 10.06 20.96 4.89
N ILE A 432 9.56 19.75 5.23
CA ILE A 432 8.32 19.56 5.99
C ILE A 432 8.62 19.59 7.50
N LEU A 433 9.68 18.88 7.94
CA LEU A 433 10.08 18.85 9.36
C LEU A 433 10.38 20.25 9.92
N LYS A 434 11.12 21.07 9.17
CA LYS A 434 11.52 22.42 9.56
C LYS A 434 10.42 23.47 9.40
N ASN A 435 9.23 23.10 8.92
CA ASN A 435 8.11 24.03 8.75
C ASN A 435 7.38 24.25 10.08
N GLU A 436 7.62 25.39 10.74
CA GLU A 436 6.98 25.77 12.01
C GLU A 436 5.45 25.96 11.92
N LYS A 437 4.89 26.13 10.71
CA LYS A 437 3.44 26.30 10.51
C LYS A 437 2.67 24.98 10.56
N LEU A 438 3.35 23.83 10.51
CA LEU A 438 2.73 22.52 10.57
C LEU A 438 2.70 21.99 12.01
N PRO A 439 1.58 21.40 12.50
CA PRO A 439 1.54 20.75 13.81
C PRO A 439 2.59 19.65 13.93
N GLU A 440 3.22 19.51 15.10
CA GLU A 440 4.29 18.53 15.32
C GLU A 440 3.85 17.09 15.01
N TRP A 441 2.66 16.69 15.50
CA TRP A 441 2.09 15.36 15.26
C TRP A 441 1.91 15.04 13.77
N TYR A 442 1.58 16.06 12.96
CA TYR A 442 1.29 15.90 11.55
C TYR A 442 2.55 15.50 10.77
N LYS A 443 3.68 16.14 11.10
CA LYS A 443 4.95 15.97 10.38
C LYS A 443 5.41 14.50 10.39
N PHE A 444 5.51 13.89 11.56
CA PHE A 444 5.98 12.50 11.65
C PHE A 444 4.91 11.48 11.31
N THR A 445 3.61 11.79 11.47
CA THR A 445 2.54 10.89 11.02
C THR A 445 2.48 10.84 9.49
N LEU A 446 2.63 11.98 8.79
CA LEU A 446 2.70 12.07 7.32
C LEU A 446 3.76 11.14 6.74
N PHE A 447 4.97 11.14 7.31
CA PHE A 447 6.03 10.23 6.89
C PHE A 447 5.77 8.79 7.33
N ASN A 448 5.36 8.55 8.59
CA ASN A 448 5.19 7.19 9.09
C ASN A 448 4.03 6.42 8.44
N GLU A 449 2.98 7.07 7.92
CA GLU A 449 1.92 6.41 7.13
C GLU A 449 2.44 5.87 5.77
N LEU A 450 3.57 6.37 5.24
CA LEU A 450 4.20 5.83 4.03
C LEU A 450 4.72 4.39 4.19
N TYR A 451 4.79 3.86 5.42
CA TYR A 451 5.13 2.45 5.66
C TYR A 451 4.33 1.49 4.79
N PHE A 452 3.08 1.85 4.42
CA PHE A 452 2.22 1.05 3.57
C PHE A 452 2.80 0.84 2.15
N LEU A 453 3.58 1.76 1.60
CA LEU A 453 4.23 1.58 0.29
C LEU A 453 5.32 0.48 0.30
N VAL A 454 5.72 0.01 1.48
CA VAL A 454 6.59 -1.15 1.67
C VAL A 454 5.76 -2.33 2.19
N ALA A 455 5.11 -2.17 3.36
CA ALA A 455 4.37 -3.22 4.07
C ALA A 455 3.00 -3.58 3.48
N GLY A 456 2.45 -2.82 2.52
CA GLY A 456 1.17 -3.08 1.85
C GLY A 456 1.20 -4.25 0.86
N GLY A 457 2.06 -5.25 1.09
CA GLY A 457 2.23 -6.43 0.23
C GLY A 457 2.76 -6.10 -1.18
N THR A 458 3.54 -5.03 -1.31
CA THR A 458 3.82 -4.42 -2.61
C THR A 458 4.63 -5.32 -3.57
N VAL A 459 4.33 -5.20 -4.86
CA VAL A 459 4.95 -5.93 -5.96
C VAL A 459 5.32 -4.94 -7.05
N TRP A 460 6.57 -4.97 -7.52
CA TRP A 460 7.05 -4.09 -8.58
C TRP A 460 7.87 -4.92 -9.56
N THR A 461 7.54 -4.89 -10.85
CA THR A 461 8.23 -5.68 -11.88
C THR A 461 9.41 -4.94 -12.51
N ASP A 462 10.32 -5.69 -13.13
CA ASP A 462 11.43 -5.17 -13.96
C ASP A 462 10.99 -4.51 -15.28
N GLY A 463 9.69 -4.49 -15.58
CA GLY A 463 9.13 -3.95 -16.82
C GLY A 463 9.35 -4.83 -18.05
N GLN A 464 9.82 -6.07 -17.88
CA GLN A 464 9.84 -7.09 -18.93
C GLN A 464 8.50 -7.86 -18.99
N PRO A 465 8.20 -8.49 -20.14
CA PRO A 465 7.10 -9.46 -20.22
C PRO A 465 7.28 -10.61 -19.23
N PRO A 466 6.19 -11.30 -18.84
CA PRO A 466 6.30 -12.46 -17.97
C PRO A 466 7.18 -13.56 -18.54
N VAL A 467 7.86 -14.27 -17.64
CA VAL A 467 8.56 -15.52 -17.94
C VAL A 467 7.53 -16.62 -18.13
N ILE A 468 7.40 -17.12 -19.35
CA ILE A 468 6.59 -18.28 -19.68
C ILE A 468 7.38 -19.52 -19.26
N ASP A 469 6.98 -20.16 -18.16
CA ASP A 469 7.49 -21.48 -17.80
C ASP A 469 6.95 -22.50 -18.83
N GLU A 470 7.84 -23.09 -19.65
CA GLU A 470 7.51 -24.22 -20.53
C GLU A 470 7.22 -25.50 -19.73
N LYS A 471 6.07 -25.54 -19.03
CA LYS A 471 5.50 -26.79 -18.51
C LYS A 471 4.56 -27.39 -19.57
N PRO A 472 4.77 -28.63 -20.05
CA PRO A 472 3.92 -29.23 -21.06
C PRO A 472 2.50 -29.44 -20.51
N SER A 473 1.50 -28.98 -21.26
CA SER A 473 0.10 -29.08 -20.89
C SER A 473 -0.33 -30.54 -20.63
N PRO A 474 -0.91 -30.88 -19.47
CA PRO A 474 -1.50 -32.20 -19.24
C PRO A 474 -2.83 -32.33 -19.99
N GLY A 475 -2.78 -32.45 -21.32
CA GLY A 475 -3.97 -32.32 -22.15
C GLY A 475 -3.89 -32.66 -23.65
N SER A 476 -2.79 -33.21 -24.17
CA SER A 476 -2.80 -33.80 -25.52
C SER A 476 -3.19 -35.28 -25.47
N ASN A 477 -4.49 -35.55 -25.60
CA ASN A 477 -5.01 -36.91 -25.69
C ASN A 477 -4.44 -37.64 -26.92
N GLN A 478 -3.40 -38.45 -26.74
CA GLN A 478 -3.11 -39.52 -27.68
C GLN A 478 -4.28 -40.50 -27.69
N GLN A 479 -5.08 -40.46 -28.75
CA GLN A 479 -6.11 -41.47 -29.02
C GLN A 479 -5.44 -42.84 -29.14
N LYS A 480 -5.54 -43.66 -28.10
CA LYS A 480 -5.27 -45.10 -28.20
C LYS A 480 -6.38 -45.75 -29.02
N SER A 481 -6.15 -45.85 -30.33
CA SER A 481 -6.92 -46.75 -31.19
C SER A 481 -6.79 -48.19 -30.69
N SER A 482 -7.89 -48.93 -30.79
CA SER A 482 -8.00 -50.28 -30.22
C SER A 482 -7.13 -51.30 -30.96
N LYS A 483 -6.57 -52.26 -30.21
CA LYS A 483 -5.84 -53.40 -30.79
C LYS A 483 -6.78 -54.27 -31.63
N ARG A 484 -6.38 -54.56 -32.87
CA ARG A 484 -6.77 -55.80 -33.57
C ARG A 484 -5.69 -56.23 -34.57
N GLY A 485 -5.21 -57.46 -34.44
CA GLY A 485 -4.60 -58.21 -35.55
C GLY A 485 -3.06 -58.31 -35.63
N THR A 486 -2.58 -59.54 -35.37
CA THR A 486 -1.56 -60.28 -36.14
C THR A 486 -0.07 -59.85 -36.22
N ARG A 487 0.76 -60.67 -35.54
CA ARG A 487 2.01 -61.34 -35.99
C ARG A 487 3.18 -60.54 -36.60
N ASP A 488 4.33 -60.69 -35.93
CA ASP A 488 5.64 -61.09 -36.45
C ASP A 488 6.16 -60.54 -37.80
N THR A 489 7.20 -59.68 -37.79
CA THR A 489 8.58 -60.12 -38.13
C THR A 489 9.69 -59.05 -37.94
N LYS A 490 10.78 -59.49 -37.27
CA LYS A 490 12.23 -59.30 -37.53
C LYS A 490 12.85 -58.00 -38.15
N GLN A 491 13.84 -57.51 -37.37
CA GLN A 491 15.27 -57.20 -37.71
C GLN A 491 15.73 -55.92 -38.46
N GLU A 492 16.88 -55.45 -37.97
CA GLU A 492 17.99 -54.70 -38.64
C GLU A 492 17.76 -53.21 -38.99
N SER A 493 18.46 -52.24 -38.36
CA SER A 493 19.89 -51.82 -38.48
C SER A 493 20.19 -51.16 -39.83
N VAL A 494 20.89 -50.03 -40.00
CA VAL A 494 22.17 -49.49 -39.45
C VAL A 494 22.07 -47.94 -39.57
N LYS A 495 22.31 -47.09 -38.55
CA LYS A 495 23.57 -46.58 -37.96
C LYS A 495 24.33 -45.54 -38.82
N ASP A 496 24.84 -44.48 -38.17
CA ASP A 496 25.91 -43.54 -38.61
C ASP A 496 25.59 -42.68 -39.88
N ASN A 497 26.13 -41.48 -40.19
CA ASN A 497 26.86 -40.39 -39.51
C ASN A 497 26.85 -39.15 -40.48
N HIS A 498 27.27 -37.90 -40.21
CA HIS A 498 27.93 -37.21 -39.09
C HIS A 498 27.80 -35.64 -39.23
N VAL A 499 28.50 -34.89 -38.36
CA VAL A 499 29.15 -33.55 -38.58
C VAL A 499 28.30 -32.25 -38.70
N LYS A 500 28.77 -31.25 -37.92
CA LYS A 500 28.43 -29.81 -37.84
C LYS A 500 29.62 -28.98 -38.37
N LEU A 501 29.49 -27.64 -38.33
CA LEU A 501 30.51 -26.59 -38.59
C LEU A 501 30.55 -26.16 -40.07
N THR A 502 30.76 -24.88 -40.44
CA THR A 502 31.06 -23.66 -39.64
C THR A 502 30.50 -22.40 -40.30
N ALA A 503 30.55 -21.26 -39.61
CA ALA A 503 30.17 -19.94 -40.13
C ALA A 503 31.24 -19.34 -41.06
N GLU A 504 30.86 -18.34 -41.86
CA GLU A 504 31.78 -17.32 -42.38
C GLU A 504 31.06 -15.99 -42.68
N GLN A 505 31.78 -14.87 -42.52
CA GLN A 505 31.34 -13.50 -42.81
C GLN A 505 31.80 -13.09 -44.21
N VAL A 506 31.03 -12.25 -44.92
CA VAL A 506 31.53 -11.48 -46.08
C VAL A 506 30.98 -10.04 -46.05
N THR A 507 31.82 -9.09 -46.45
CA THR A 507 31.61 -7.63 -46.44
C THR A 507 31.21 -7.06 -47.81
N ASN A 508 30.99 -5.73 -47.84
CA ASN A 508 30.74 -4.80 -48.99
C ASN A 508 29.24 -4.42 -49.15
N GLY A 509 28.85 -3.19 -49.48
CA GLY A 509 29.59 -1.93 -49.68
C GLY A 509 29.00 -1.10 -50.85
N GLY A 510 28.79 0.22 -50.68
CA GLY A 510 28.59 1.18 -51.79
C GLY A 510 27.27 1.98 -51.89
N ASP A 511 27.36 3.27 -51.56
CA ASP A 511 26.94 4.45 -52.34
C ASP A 511 25.48 4.88 -52.68
N LEU A 512 25.19 6.12 -52.22
CA LEU A 512 24.70 7.32 -52.94
C LEU A 512 23.18 7.61 -53.22
N ALA A 513 22.74 8.69 -52.55
CA ALA A 513 22.14 9.93 -53.11
C ALA A 513 20.60 10.14 -53.24
N ASN A 514 20.17 11.20 -52.53
CA ASN A 514 19.15 12.23 -52.83
C ASN A 514 17.66 11.90 -53.08
N GLY A 515 16.80 12.68 -52.42
CA GLY A 515 15.38 12.86 -52.76
C GLY A 515 14.56 13.48 -51.63
N GLU A 516 14.36 14.80 -51.64
CA GLU A 516 13.33 15.46 -50.80
C GLU A 516 11.93 15.18 -51.36
N GLU A 517 10.92 14.99 -50.52
CA GLU A 517 9.67 15.76 -50.65
C GLU A 517 8.77 15.67 -49.40
N GLN A 518 8.05 16.75 -49.12
CA GLN A 518 7.02 16.83 -48.09
C GLN A 518 5.70 16.27 -48.62
N SER A 519 4.96 15.47 -47.83
CA SER A 519 3.50 15.51 -47.94
C SER A 519 2.78 15.22 -46.62
N VAL A 520 1.89 16.15 -46.28
CA VAL A 520 0.91 16.01 -45.19
C VAL A 520 -0.18 15.05 -45.66
N SER A 521 -0.53 14.05 -44.84
CA SER A 521 -1.77 13.27 -45.04
C SER A 521 -2.76 13.49 -43.91
N LYS A 522 -4.02 13.70 -44.29
CA LYS A 522 -5.12 14.14 -43.41
C LYS A 522 -5.94 12.95 -42.92
N TYR A 523 -6.45 13.06 -41.70
CA TYR A 523 -7.59 12.29 -41.24
C TYR A 523 -8.83 12.59 -42.11
N ALA A 524 -9.59 11.56 -42.45
CA ALA A 524 -10.96 11.66 -42.90
C ALA A 524 -11.77 10.50 -42.29
N ALA A 525 -12.76 10.84 -41.47
CA ALA A 525 -13.72 9.89 -40.93
C ALA A 525 -14.92 9.76 -41.87
N VAL A 526 -15.51 8.56 -41.96
CA VAL A 526 -16.81 8.33 -42.62
C VAL A 526 -17.64 7.38 -41.77
N HIS A 527 -18.84 7.82 -41.37
CA HIS A 527 -19.90 6.97 -40.82
C HIS A 527 -20.81 6.46 -41.96
N GLY A 528 -21.28 5.22 -41.87
CA GLY A 528 -22.36 4.70 -42.75
C GLY A 528 -22.53 3.17 -42.61
N PRO A 529 -23.73 2.63 -42.35
CA PRO A 529 -23.88 1.25 -41.90
C PRO A 529 -24.36 0.27 -42.99
N GLN A 530 -23.94 -0.99 -42.91
CA GLN A 530 -24.69 -2.11 -43.46
C GLN A 530 -24.34 -3.44 -42.76
N MET A 531 -25.37 -4.20 -42.35
CA MET A 531 -25.23 -5.57 -41.88
C MET A 531 -25.20 -6.54 -43.06
N ALA A 532 -24.24 -7.48 -43.05
CA ALA A 532 -24.36 -8.75 -43.76
C ALA A 532 -23.85 -9.88 -42.86
N LYS A 533 -24.63 -10.96 -42.73
CA LYS A 533 -24.25 -12.15 -41.95
C LYS A 533 -23.31 -13.03 -42.78
N ALA A 534 -22.18 -13.42 -42.20
CA ALA A 534 -21.45 -14.62 -42.58
C ALA A 534 -20.92 -15.30 -41.31
N THR A 535 -21.13 -16.61 -41.19
CA THR A 535 -20.93 -17.38 -39.95
C THR A 535 -19.62 -18.16 -39.92
N ASN A 536 -19.06 -18.28 -38.72
CA ASN A 536 -18.16 -19.34 -38.24
C ASN A 536 -16.77 -19.48 -38.89
N GLY A 537 -15.78 -18.90 -38.18
CA GLY A 537 -14.36 -19.25 -38.28
C GLY A 537 -13.67 -18.83 -36.98
N LEU A 538 -13.78 -19.64 -35.92
CA LEU A 538 -13.27 -19.30 -34.58
C LEU A 538 -11.74 -19.47 -34.51
N GLY A 539 -11.01 -18.45 -34.96
CA GLY A 539 -9.61 -18.23 -34.59
C GLY A 539 -9.54 -17.17 -33.50
N SER A 540 -9.11 -17.55 -32.29
CA SER A 540 -8.84 -16.60 -31.21
C SER A 540 -7.60 -15.76 -31.57
N GLN A 541 -7.82 -14.54 -32.09
CA GLN A 541 -6.74 -13.57 -32.23
C GLN A 541 -6.20 -13.22 -30.85
N GLU A 542 -4.89 -13.37 -30.67
CA GLU A 542 -4.18 -12.91 -29.48
C GLU A 542 -4.34 -11.39 -29.30
N PRO A 543 -4.50 -10.87 -28.08
CA PRO A 543 -4.57 -9.44 -27.86
C PRO A 543 -3.20 -8.82 -28.13
N ILE A 544 -3.08 -8.01 -29.18
CA ILE A 544 -1.88 -7.21 -29.46
C ILE A 544 -1.71 -6.20 -28.30
N PRO A 545 -0.63 -6.25 -27.51
CA PRO A 545 -0.35 -5.24 -26.48
C PRO A 545 0.23 -4.01 -27.16
N TYR A 546 -0.62 -3.05 -27.54
CA TYR A 546 -0.16 -1.73 -27.95
C TYR A 546 0.15 -0.87 -26.71
N LEU A 547 1.22 -0.08 -26.80
CA LEU A 547 1.62 0.99 -25.86
C LEU A 547 2.14 0.56 -24.47
N LEU A 548 3.22 -0.21 -24.48
CA LEU A 548 4.44 0.26 -23.80
C LEU A 548 5.56 0.34 -24.85
N SER A 549 6.13 1.53 -25.05
CA SER A 549 7.34 1.66 -25.87
C SER A 549 8.48 0.95 -25.16
N LYS A 550 8.87 -0.23 -25.68
CA LYS A 550 9.90 -1.11 -25.08
C LYS A 550 11.24 -0.40 -24.81
N ASN A 551 11.51 0.70 -25.51
CA ASN A 551 12.77 1.44 -25.46
C ASN A 551 12.56 2.91 -25.01
N GLY A 552 11.41 3.26 -24.40
CA GLY A 552 11.17 4.60 -23.88
C GLY A 552 11.82 4.83 -22.50
N PRO A 553 12.37 6.03 -22.19
CA PRO A 553 12.98 6.37 -20.89
C PRO A 553 11.98 6.49 -19.70
N GLU A 554 10.80 5.88 -19.84
CA GLU A 554 9.66 5.95 -18.93
C GLU A 554 9.20 4.58 -18.41
N ASN A 555 9.69 3.45 -18.95
CA ASN A 555 9.29 2.12 -18.48
C ASN A 555 9.90 1.83 -17.10
N VAL A 556 9.15 2.14 -16.04
CA VAL A 556 9.49 1.77 -14.66
C VAL A 556 8.97 0.38 -14.26
N GLY A 557 8.36 -0.36 -15.18
CA GLY A 557 7.67 -1.61 -14.88
C GLY A 557 6.34 -1.44 -14.16
N LYS A 558 5.64 -2.56 -13.95
CA LYS A 558 4.29 -2.56 -13.37
C LYS A 558 4.35 -2.61 -11.84
N PHE A 559 3.37 -1.99 -11.20
CA PHE A 559 3.28 -1.91 -9.75
C PHE A 559 1.92 -2.39 -9.23
N LEU A 560 1.94 -3.19 -8.16
CA LEU A 560 0.76 -3.59 -7.41
C LEU A 560 0.99 -3.37 -5.92
N TYR A 561 -0.09 -3.04 -5.22
CA TYR A 561 -0.17 -3.12 -3.75
C TYR A 561 -1.55 -3.64 -3.34
N LEU A 562 -1.64 -4.22 -2.14
CA LEU A 562 -2.91 -4.73 -1.63
C LEU A 562 -3.84 -3.60 -1.22
N GLU A 563 -5.13 -3.88 -1.13
CA GLU A 563 -6.09 -3.05 -0.41
C GLU A 563 -5.78 -3.00 1.09
N GLY A 564 -5.55 -4.18 1.67
CA GLY A 564 -4.94 -4.38 2.97
C GLY A 564 -4.51 -5.84 3.15
N VAL A 565 -3.89 -6.20 4.29
CA VAL A 565 -3.44 -7.60 4.48
C VAL A 565 -4.59 -8.59 4.71
N GLU A 566 -5.72 -8.08 5.21
CA GLU A 566 -6.96 -8.85 5.39
C GLU A 566 -7.76 -8.95 4.07
N TYR A 567 -7.65 -7.96 3.17
CA TYR A 567 -8.41 -7.85 1.91
C TYR A 567 -7.46 -7.94 0.70
N ILE A 568 -7.28 -9.16 0.19
CA ILE A 568 -6.19 -9.49 -0.74
C ILE A 568 -6.61 -9.23 -2.18
N MET A 569 -6.73 -7.95 -2.53
CA MET A 569 -7.08 -7.45 -3.86
C MET A 569 -6.03 -6.44 -4.31
N TRP A 570 -5.58 -6.55 -5.56
CA TRP A 570 -4.49 -5.72 -6.08
C TRP A 570 -5.01 -4.38 -6.63
N CYS A 571 -4.49 -3.29 -6.08
CA CYS A 571 -4.80 -1.92 -6.47
C CYS A 571 -6.30 -1.59 -6.49
N THR A 572 -7.05 -1.98 -5.45
CA THR A 572 -8.48 -1.63 -5.34
C THR A 572 -8.69 -0.14 -5.58
N TYR A 573 -9.45 0.20 -6.62
CA TYR A 573 -9.29 1.46 -7.32
C TYR A 573 -10.11 2.60 -6.73
N ASP A 574 -11.25 2.26 -6.13
CA ASP A 574 -12.05 3.16 -5.31
C ASP A 574 -11.40 3.52 -3.97
N VAL A 575 -10.42 2.71 -3.52
CA VAL A 575 -9.53 2.96 -2.37
C VAL A 575 -8.28 3.74 -2.80
N HIS A 576 -7.68 3.37 -3.94
CA HIS A 576 -6.57 4.06 -4.59
C HIS A 576 -6.85 5.55 -4.81
N PHE A 577 -8.11 5.92 -5.09
CA PHE A 577 -8.61 7.31 -5.12
C PHE A 577 -8.22 8.16 -3.89
N TYR A 578 -8.08 7.57 -2.71
CA TYR A 578 -7.64 8.28 -1.51
C TYR A 578 -6.11 8.25 -1.36
N ALA A 579 -5.49 7.13 -1.70
CA ALA A 579 -4.07 6.85 -1.48
C ALA A 579 -3.11 7.41 -2.55
N SER A 580 -3.58 7.58 -3.79
CA SER A 580 -2.74 7.88 -4.96
C SER A 580 -2.01 9.22 -4.91
N PHE A 581 -2.42 10.15 -4.03
CA PHE A 581 -1.66 11.37 -3.74
C PHE A 581 -0.22 11.08 -3.28
N ALA A 582 0.00 10.03 -2.48
CA ALA A 582 1.33 9.67 -2.01
C ALA A 582 2.22 9.13 -3.16
N LEU A 583 1.65 8.36 -4.09
CA LEU A 583 2.37 7.86 -5.25
C LEU A 583 2.63 8.97 -6.28
N LEU A 584 1.66 9.85 -6.53
CA LEU A 584 1.81 10.95 -7.48
C LEU A 584 2.88 11.96 -7.05
N ASP A 585 2.93 12.31 -5.76
CA ASP A 585 3.88 13.29 -5.24
C ASP A 585 5.30 12.72 -5.16
N LEU A 586 5.45 11.44 -4.76
CA LEU A 586 6.76 10.83 -4.48
C LEU A 586 7.32 9.97 -5.63
N PHE A 587 6.46 9.27 -6.37
CA PHE A 587 6.84 8.33 -7.43
C PHE A 587 5.91 8.43 -8.66
N PRO A 588 5.77 9.62 -9.28
CA PRO A 588 4.77 9.86 -10.34
C PRO A 588 4.83 8.85 -11.50
N LYS A 589 6.01 8.34 -11.89
CA LYS A 589 6.08 7.31 -12.95
C LYS A 589 5.37 6.00 -12.58
N ILE A 590 5.34 5.64 -11.29
CA ILE A 590 4.60 4.46 -10.80
C ILE A 590 3.09 4.73 -10.89
N GLU A 591 2.63 5.90 -10.41
CA GLU A 591 1.22 6.31 -10.51
C GLU A 591 0.73 6.29 -11.97
N LEU A 592 1.47 6.95 -12.88
CA LEU A 592 1.12 6.95 -14.32
C LEU A 592 1.16 5.54 -14.94
N SER A 593 1.93 4.60 -14.40
CA SER A 593 1.89 3.19 -14.83
C SER A 593 0.64 2.46 -14.35
N ILE A 594 0.20 2.70 -13.11
CA ILE A 594 -1.05 2.15 -12.57
C ILE A 594 -2.23 2.69 -13.39
N GLN A 595 -2.27 3.99 -13.66
CA GLN A 595 -3.32 4.61 -14.48
C GLN A 595 -3.37 4.02 -15.91
N ARG A 596 -2.21 3.72 -16.52
CA ARG A 596 -2.14 3.02 -17.82
C ARG A 596 -2.65 1.58 -17.74
N ASP A 597 -2.34 0.83 -16.67
CA ASP A 597 -2.90 -0.51 -16.44
C ASP A 597 -4.44 -0.46 -16.30
N PHE A 598 -4.99 0.51 -15.57
CA PHE A 598 -6.45 0.71 -15.47
C PHE A 598 -7.09 1.18 -16.79
N ALA A 599 -6.42 2.04 -17.56
CA ALA A 599 -6.89 2.45 -18.89
C ALA A 599 -6.99 1.26 -19.87
N ASN A 600 -5.98 0.38 -19.87
CA ASN A 600 -6.01 -0.88 -20.61
C ASN A 600 -7.15 -1.79 -20.13
N ALA A 601 -7.32 -1.91 -18.81
CA ALA A 601 -8.37 -2.72 -18.21
C ALA A 601 -9.79 -2.22 -18.57
N VAL A 602 -10.04 -0.90 -18.58
CA VAL A 602 -11.31 -0.29 -19.03
C VAL A 602 -11.71 -0.76 -20.43
N LEU A 603 -10.74 -0.78 -21.36
CA LEU A 603 -10.96 -1.13 -22.77
C LEU A 603 -11.10 -2.64 -23.01
N TYR A 604 -10.71 -3.46 -22.02
CA TYR A 604 -10.79 -4.92 -22.02
C TYR A 604 -12.15 -5.46 -21.50
N GLU A 605 -12.53 -6.63 -21.99
CA GLU A 605 -13.73 -7.38 -21.61
C GLU A 605 -13.38 -8.82 -21.26
N ASP A 606 -13.80 -9.29 -20.09
CA ASP A 606 -13.71 -10.69 -19.69
C ASP A 606 -15.10 -11.31 -19.57
N ARG A 607 -15.44 -12.15 -20.55
CA ARG A 607 -16.74 -12.83 -20.65
C ARG A 607 -16.88 -14.05 -19.73
N ARG A 608 -15.87 -14.41 -18.94
CA ARG A 608 -15.99 -15.45 -17.90
C ARG A 608 -17.13 -15.06 -16.94
N ARG A 609 -17.97 -16.03 -16.61
CA ARG A 609 -19.07 -15.82 -15.65
C ARG A 609 -18.51 -15.75 -14.23
N MET A 610 -19.00 -14.81 -13.44
CA MET A 610 -18.72 -14.69 -12.02
C MET A 610 -20.03 -14.64 -11.24
N LYS A 611 -20.06 -15.28 -10.07
CA LYS A 611 -21.22 -15.24 -9.15
C LYS A 611 -21.03 -14.11 -8.14
N PHE A 612 -22.05 -13.28 -7.97
CA PHE A 612 -22.04 -12.21 -6.98
C PHE A 612 -22.66 -12.71 -5.67
N LEU A 613 -22.04 -12.40 -4.53
CA LEU A 613 -22.38 -13.04 -3.25
C LEU A 613 -23.52 -12.34 -2.50
N ALA A 614 -23.77 -11.05 -2.74
CA ALA A 614 -24.81 -10.26 -2.07
C ALA A 614 -26.22 -10.58 -2.58
N ASP A 615 -26.43 -10.68 -3.90
CA ASP A 615 -27.72 -11.04 -4.50
C ASP A 615 -27.78 -12.53 -4.91
N GLY A 616 -26.65 -13.17 -5.20
CA GLY A 616 -26.54 -14.55 -5.64
C GLY A 616 -26.62 -14.73 -7.16
N THR A 617 -26.68 -13.64 -7.93
CA THR A 617 -26.78 -13.67 -9.39
C THR A 617 -25.43 -13.98 -10.04
N SER A 618 -25.36 -14.01 -11.37
CA SER A 618 -24.10 -14.26 -12.09
C SER A 618 -23.94 -13.38 -13.31
N GLY A 619 -22.93 -12.51 -13.26
CA GLY A 619 -22.61 -11.53 -14.30
C GLY A 619 -21.46 -11.94 -15.22
N ILE A 620 -21.07 -11.01 -16.08
CA ILE A 620 -19.79 -10.97 -16.79
C ILE A 620 -18.74 -10.46 -15.80
N ARG A 621 -17.58 -11.11 -15.69
CA ARG A 621 -16.53 -10.72 -14.72
C ARG A 621 -16.04 -9.29 -14.94
N LYS A 622 -15.73 -8.91 -16.18
CA LYS A 622 -15.26 -7.56 -16.53
C LYS A 622 -15.96 -7.06 -17.78
N VAL A 623 -16.81 -6.05 -17.61
CA VAL A 623 -17.54 -5.37 -18.70
C VAL A 623 -16.67 -4.28 -19.32
N LYS A 624 -16.67 -4.14 -20.65
CA LYS A 624 -15.96 -3.05 -21.34
C LYS A 624 -16.59 -1.69 -21.02
N GLY A 625 -15.76 -0.67 -20.77
CA GLY A 625 -16.21 0.67 -20.39
C GLY A 625 -16.50 0.85 -18.90
N ALA A 626 -16.67 -0.24 -18.15
CA ALA A 626 -16.57 -0.21 -16.69
C ALA A 626 -15.09 -0.31 -16.27
N VAL A 627 -14.67 0.55 -15.34
CA VAL A 627 -13.40 0.42 -14.60
C VAL A 627 -13.50 -0.81 -13.70
N PRO A 628 -12.48 -1.70 -13.64
CA PRO A 628 -12.50 -2.78 -12.66
C PRO A 628 -12.36 -2.22 -11.24
N HIS A 629 -12.95 -2.90 -10.27
CA HIS A 629 -12.73 -2.61 -8.85
C HIS A 629 -11.27 -2.83 -8.47
N ASP A 630 -10.68 -3.95 -8.93
CA ASP A 630 -9.31 -4.34 -8.63
C ASP A 630 -8.66 -5.02 -9.84
N LEU A 631 -7.32 -5.02 -9.89
CA LEU A 631 -6.55 -5.68 -10.94
C LEU A 631 -6.48 -7.21 -10.77
N GLY A 632 -7.14 -7.78 -9.76
CA GLY A 632 -7.23 -9.21 -9.48
C GLY A 632 -6.63 -9.62 -8.13
N THR A 633 -6.43 -10.94 -7.96
CA THR A 633 -5.72 -11.55 -6.80
C THR A 633 -4.72 -12.61 -7.27
N HIS A 634 -5.22 -13.63 -7.98
CA HIS A 634 -4.47 -14.86 -8.32
C HIS A 634 -3.70 -14.81 -9.64
N ASP A 635 -4.07 -13.87 -10.51
CA ASP A 635 -3.49 -13.60 -11.82
C ASP A 635 -3.75 -12.12 -12.18
N PRO A 636 -3.01 -11.18 -11.56
CA PRO A 636 -3.27 -9.76 -11.74
C PRO A 636 -3.09 -9.33 -13.21
N TRP A 637 -3.76 -8.25 -13.59
CA TRP A 637 -3.89 -7.75 -14.98
C TRP A 637 -4.64 -8.66 -15.96
N HIS A 638 -4.91 -9.92 -15.62
CA HIS A 638 -5.58 -10.89 -16.51
C HIS A 638 -6.86 -11.52 -15.92
N GLU A 639 -6.94 -11.72 -14.59
CA GLU A 639 -8.16 -12.08 -13.86
C GLU A 639 -8.55 -10.94 -12.90
N MET A 640 -8.90 -9.80 -13.49
CA MET A 640 -9.42 -8.59 -12.81
C MET A 640 -10.77 -8.86 -12.10
N ASN A 641 -11.19 -7.91 -11.25
CA ASN A 641 -12.40 -8.03 -10.42
C ASN A 641 -12.37 -9.34 -9.61
N ALA A 642 -11.42 -9.45 -8.68
CA ALA A 642 -11.43 -10.49 -7.68
C ALA A 642 -12.53 -10.25 -6.63
N TYR A 643 -12.86 -8.99 -6.34
CA TYR A 643 -14.05 -8.64 -5.57
C TYR A 643 -15.32 -9.17 -6.24
N ASN A 644 -16.11 -9.92 -5.49
CA ASN A 644 -17.32 -10.58 -5.99
C ASN A 644 -18.52 -10.49 -5.04
N ILE A 645 -18.51 -9.59 -4.05
CA ILE A 645 -19.68 -9.39 -3.19
C ILE A 645 -20.82 -8.78 -4.02
N HIS A 646 -20.53 -7.70 -4.75
CA HIS A 646 -21.47 -7.02 -5.66
C HIS A 646 -20.99 -7.04 -7.11
N ASP A 647 -21.90 -6.68 -8.03
CA ASP A 647 -21.58 -6.42 -9.43
C ASP A 647 -20.95 -5.03 -9.60
N THR A 648 -19.62 -4.98 -9.56
CA THR A 648 -18.86 -3.72 -9.62
C THR A 648 -18.96 -3.01 -10.96
N SER A 649 -19.43 -3.69 -12.03
CA SER A 649 -19.72 -3.01 -13.31
C SER A 649 -20.87 -2.01 -13.22
N LYS A 650 -21.72 -2.14 -12.20
CA LYS A 650 -22.84 -1.22 -11.92
C LYS A 650 -22.49 -0.12 -10.92
N TRP A 651 -21.27 -0.09 -10.40
CA TRP A 651 -20.89 0.91 -9.40
C TRP A 651 -20.79 2.32 -9.99
N LYS A 652 -21.25 3.31 -9.23
CA LYS A 652 -21.42 4.70 -9.68
C LYS A 652 -20.22 5.59 -9.41
N ASP A 653 -19.24 5.13 -8.63
CA ASP A 653 -18.06 5.89 -8.22
C ASP A 653 -16.77 5.51 -8.99
N LEU A 654 -16.51 4.21 -9.27
CA LEU A 654 -15.30 3.73 -9.95
C LEU A 654 -14.98 4.49 -11.26
N ASN A 655 -15.98 4.62 -12.13
CA ASN A 655 -15.86 5.32 -13.41
C ASN A 655 -15.55 6.82 -13.25
N PRO A 656 -16.32 7.62 -12.47
CA PRO A 656 -15.95 8.99 -12.13
C PRO A 656 -14.57 9.13 -11.46
N LYS A 657 -14.22 8.24 -10.51
CA LYS A 657 -12.92 8.23 -9.83
C LYS A 657 -11.75 8.00 -10.80
N PHE A 658 -11.94 7.21 -11.85
CA PHE A 658 -10.93 7.02 -12.90
C PHE A 658 -10.66 8.31 -13.66
N VAL A 659 -11.71 8.97 -14.14
CA VAL A 659 -11.61 10.24 -14.87
C VAL A 659 -10.96 11.32 -14.01
N LEU A 660 -11.28 11.35 -12.71
CA LEU A 660 -10.73 12.31 -11.76
C LEU A 660 -9.25 12.09 -11.46
N GLN A 661 -8.82 10.85 -11.22
CA GLN A 661 -7.41 10.53 -11.00
C GLN A 661 -6.58 10.78 -12.26
N VAL A 662 -7.01 10.24 -13.40
CA VAL A 662 -6.36 10.48 -14.70
C VAL A 662 -6.20 11.97 -15.00
N TYR A 663 -7.24 12.79 -14.75
CA TYR A 663 -7.14 14.22 -14.97
C TYR A 663 -6.21 14.92 -13.97
N ARG A 664 -6.29 14.59 -12.67
CA ARG A 664 -5.39 15.11 -11.62
C ARG A 664 -3.93 14.87 -12.02
N ASP A 665 -3.61 13.66 -12.45
CA ASP A 665 -2.24 13.23 -12.75
C ASP A 665 -1.72 13.89 -14.01
N PHE A 666 -2.56 13.97 -15.05
CA PHE A 666 -2.29 14.72 -16.28
C PHE A 666 -2.11 16.22 -16.02
N ALA A 667 -2.89 16.81 -15.11
CA ALA A 667 -2.79 18.22 -14.73
C ALA A 667 -1.52 18.50 -13.90
N ALA A 668 -1.19 17.62 -12.95
CA ALA A 668 -0.03 17.73 -12.07
C ALA A 668 1.31 17.54 -12.79
N THR A 669 1.38 16.56 -13.70
CA THR A 669 2.62 16.21 -14.43
C THR A 669 2.79 17.02 -15.72
N GLY A 670 1.69 17.43 -16.36
CA GLY A 670 1.69 18.02 -17.68
C GLY A 670 2.02 17.04 -18.81
N ASP A 671 2.06 15.72 -18.54
CA ASP A 671 2.48 14.70 -19.50
C ASP A 671 1.43 14.50 -20.61
N MET A 672 1.73 15.10 -21.77
CA MET A 672 0.91 14.98 -22.99
C MET A 672 0.99 13.60 -23.66
N SER A 673 1.98 12.75 -23.33
CA SER A 673 2.03 11.36 -23.80
C SER A 673 1.06 10.52 -22.98
N PHE A 674 1.19 10.53 -21.66
CA PHE A 674 0.23 9.89 -20.75
C PHE A 674 -1.21 10.31 -21.06
N GLY A 675 -1.46 11.62 -21.20
CA GLY A 675 -2.78 12.14 -21.52
C GLY A 675 -3.38 11.58 -22.83
N ARG A 676 -2.55 11.27 -23.83
CA ARG A 676 -2.99 10.62 -25.08
C ARG A 676 -3.20 9.11 -24.90
N ASP A 677 -2.31 8.43 -24.18
CA ASP A 677 -2.37 6.99 -23.94
C ASP A 677 -3.70 6.59 -23.29
N VAL A 678 -4.16 7.36 -22.30
CA VAL A 678 -5.37 7.06 -21.51
C VAL A 678 -6.66 7.68 -22.06
N TRP A 679 -6.58 8.62 -23.00
CA TRP A 679 -7.77 9.34 -23.53
C TRP A 679 -8.87 8.41 -24.07
N PRO A 680 -8.58 7.32 -24.82
CA PRO A 680 -9.62 6.41 -25.30
C PRO A 680 -10.37 5.71 -24.17
N ALA A 681 -9.70 5.42 -23.05
CA ALA A 681 -10.33 4.84 -21.86
C ALA A 681 -11.23 5.84 -21.14
N VAL A 682 -10.80 7.11 -21.02
CA VAL A 682 -11.64 8.20 -20.48
C VAL A 682 -12.92 8.36 -21.32
N CYS A 683 -12.81 8.37 -22.65
CA CYS A 683 -13.98 8.43 -23.52
C CYS A 683 -14.93 7.24 -23.31
N ALA A 684 -14.40 6.01 -23.27
CA ALA A 684 -15.19 4.80 -23.05
C ALA A 684 -15.92 4.80 -21.69
N VAL A 685 -15.26 5.28 -20.64
CA VAL A 685 -15.84 5.45 -19.30
C VAL A 685 -16.97 6.49 -19.30
N MET A 686 -16.75 7.64 -19.92
CA MET A 686 -17.73 8.73 -19.98
C MET A 686 -18.94 8.41 -20.87
N ASP A 687 -18.79 7.52 -21.86
CA ASP A 687 -19.92 7.00 -22.62
C ASP A 687 -20.65 5.87 -21.87
N TYR A 688 -19.93 4.99 -21.16
CA TYR A 688 -20.52 3.93 -20.33
C TYR A 688 -21.41 4.49 -19.20
N MET A 689 -21.00 5.60 -18.57
CA MET A 689 -21.79 6.22 -17.49
C MET A 689 -23.14 6.80 -17.94
N ASN A 690 -23.33 7.09 -19.24
CA ASN A 690 -24.60 7.63 -19.72
C ASN A 690 -25.79 6.66 -19.56
N GLN A 691 -25.57 5.37 -19.32
CA GLN A 691 -26.65 4.41 -19.07
C GLN A 691 -27.28 4.54 -17.67
N PHE A 692 -26.62 5.26 -16.76
CA PHE A 692 -27.08 5.47 -15.38
C PHE A 692 -27.81 6.81 -15.18
N ASP A 693 -27.96 7.59 -16.25
CA ASP A 693 -28.75 8.83 -16.37
C ASP A 693 -30.12 8.43 -16.97
N ARG A 694 -31.08 8.05 -16.13
CA ARG A 694 -32.31 7.36 -16.58
C ARG A 694 -33.45 8.30 -16.94
N ASP A 695 -33.50 9.49 -16.34
CA ASP A 695 -34.49 10.51 -16.65
C ASP A 695 -33.98 11.56 -17.67
N GLY A 696 -32.69 11.51 -18.03
CA GLY A 696 -32.07 12.41 -19.00
C GLY A 696 -31.75 13.80 -18.42
N ASP A 697 -31.80 13.96 -17.09
CA ASP A 697 -31.52 15.23 -16.43
C ASP A 697 -30.02 15.55 -16.33
N GLY A 698 -29.16 14.58 -16.65
CA GLY A 698 -27.71 14.74 -16.77
C GLY A 698 -26.91 14.17 -15.60
N LEU A 699 -27.56 13.84 -14.47
CA LEU A 699 -26.95 13.13 -13.36
C LEU A 699 -26.97 11.61 -13.54
N ILE A 700 -26.59 10.88 -12.49
CA ILE A 700 -26.61 9.43 -12.44
C ILE A 700 -27.34 8.99 -11.16
N GLU A 701 -28.13 7.93 -11.26
CA GLU A 701 -28.91 7.39 -10.14
C GLU A 701 -28.26 6.13 -9.55
N ASN A 702 -28.05 6.12 -8.23
CA ASN A 702 -27.77 4.94 -7.44
C ASN A 702 -29.01 4.02 -7.33
N ASP A 703 -28.76 2.71 -7.31
CA ASP A 703 -29.75 1.68 -7.63
C ASP A 703 -30.55 1.11 -6.43
N GLY A 704 -30.41 1.65 -5.23
CA GLY A 704 -31.03 1.07 -4.03
C GLY A 704 -30.30 -0.17 -3.49
N PHE A 705 -29.04 -0.36 -3.88
CA PHE A 705 -28.08 -1.27 -3.25
C PHE A 705 -26.74 -0.55 -3.06
N PRO A 706 -25.76 -1.13 -2.33
CA PRO A 706 -24.42 -0.56 -2.22
C PRO A 706 -23.66 -0.69 -3.56
N ASP A 707 -23.72 0.37 -4.37
CA ASP A 707 -23.15 0.46 -5.71
C ASP A 707 -21.98 1.47 -5.77
N GLN A 708 -21.15 1.49 -4.73
CA GLN A 708 -19.97 2.36 -4.55
C GLN A 708 -19.11 1.90 -3.35
N THR A 709 -17.94 2.51 -3.12
CA THR A 709 -16.93 2.14 -2.07
C THR A 709 -17.48 1.85 -0.67
N TYR A 710 -18.56 2.52 -0.24
CA TYR A 710 -19.32 2.15 0.97
C TYR A 710 -20.22 0.95 0.65
N ASP A 711 -19.60 -0.21 0.44
CA ASP A 711 -20.20 -1.44 -0.11
C ASP A 711 -21.21 -2.16 0.82
N ALA A 712 -21.49 -1.61 2.00
CA ALA A 712 -22.57 -2.01 2.89
C ALA A 712 -23.58 -0.87 3.18
N TRP A 713 -23.36 0.34 2.67
CA TRP A 713 -24.27 1.49 2.85
C TRP A 713 -25.10 1.72 1.58
N THR A 714 -26.40 1.43 1.68
CA THR A 714 -27.35 1.59 0.56
C THR A 714 -27.59 3.07 0.24
N VAL A 715 -27.74 3.36 -1.06
CA VAL A 715 -27.99 4.69 -1.63
C VAL A 715 -29.17 4.60 -2.61
N HIS A 716 -30.08 5.59 -2.63
CA HIS A 716 -31.23 5.62 -3.54
C HIS A 716 -31.30 6.92 -4.37
N GLY A 717 -31.37 6.78 -5.70
CA GLY A 717 -31.46 7.94 -6.58
C GLY A 717 -30.15 8.71 -6.62
N ILE A 718 -30.19 10.03 -6.68
CA ILE A 718 -28.98 10.85 -6.78
C ILE A 718 -28.39 11.03 -5.37
N SER A 719 -27.08 10.76 -5.22
CA SER A 719 -26.36 10.94 -3.96
C SER A 719 -25.38 12.09 -3.99
N ALA A 720 -25.06 12.64 -2.80
CA ALA A 720 -24.04 13.68 -2.70
C ALA A 720 -22.66 13.15 -3.13
N TYR A 721 -22.33 11.92 -2.72
CA TYR A 721 -21.06 11.27 -3.06
C TYR A 721 -20.93 11.00 -4.58
N CYS A 722 -21.76 10.11 -5.14
CA CYS A 722 -21.61 9.71 -6.55
C CYS A 722 -21.99 10.84 -7.51
N GLY A 723 -23.02 11.63 -7.19
CA GLY A 723 -23.39 12.81 -7.97
C GLY A 723 -22.30 13.88 -7.97
N GLY A 724 -21.68 14.15 -6.82
CA GLY A 724 -20.57 15.10 -6.71
C GLY A 724 -19.33 14.65 -7.48
N LEU A 725 -18.98 13.37 -7.40
CA LEU A 725 -17.90 12.76 -8.20
C LEU A 725 -18.21 12.85 -9.70
N TRP A 726 -19.47 12.61 -10.12
CA TRP A 726 -19.88 12.71 -11.52
C TRP A 726 -19.79 14.15 -12.05
N LEU A 727 -20.24 15.15 -11.29
CA LEU A 727 -20.06 16.57 -11.67
C LEU A 727 -18.59 16.92 -11.88
N ALA A 728 -17.73 16.49 -10.96
CA ALA A 728 -16.29 16.70 -11.09
C ALA A 728 -15.72 15.99 -12.33
N ALA A 729 -16.12 14.74 -12.60
CA ALA A 729 -15.67 13.96 -13.75
C ALA A 729 -16.13 14.58 -15.09
N LEU A 730 -17.36 15.10 -15.18
CA LEU A 730 -17.85 15.84 -16.36
C LEU A 730 -16.95 17.06 -16.67
N GLN A 731 -16.59 17.83 -15.64
CA GLN A 731 -15.75 19.02 -15.77
C GLN A 731 -14.29 18.65 -16.11
N ALA A 732 -13.76 17.61 -15.48
CA ALA A 732 -12.41 17.07 -15.72
C ALA A 732 -12.27 16.56 -17.17
N ALA A 733 -13.20 15.71 -17.63
CA ALA A 733 -13.19 15.16 -18.98
C ALA A 733 -13.34 16.26 -20.05
N ALA A 734 -14.22 17.25 -19.84
CA ALA A 734 -14.36 18.38 -20.76
C ALA A 734 -13.07 19.23 -20.85
N THR A 735 -12.39 19.44 -19.72
CA THR A 735 -11.14 20.20 -19.65
C THR A 735 -9.97 19.42 -20.28
N MET A 736 -9.90 18.11 -20.05
CA MET A 736 -8.93 17.20 -20.67
C MET A 736 -9.10 17.15 -22.19
N ALA A 737 -10.33 16.97 -22.67
CA ALA A 737 -10.68 17.00 -24.09
C ALA A 737 -10.21 18.30 -24.75
N HIS A 738 -10.46 19.45 -24.12
CA HIS A 738 -10.01 20.75 -24.62
C HIS A 738 -8.48 20.84 -24.74
N ARG A 739 -7.73 20.35 -23.74
CA ARG A 739 -6.26 20.32 -23.75
C ARG A 739 -5.68 19.33 -24.77
N LEU A 740 -6.36 18.22 -25.05
CA LEU A 740 -5.95 17.22 -26.04
C LEU A 740 -6.40 17.54 -27.48
N GLY A 741 -7.31 18.52 -27.65
CA GLY A 741 -7.78 19.01 -28.95
C GLY A 741 -9.17 18.51 -29.37
N ASP A 742 -9.81 17.65 -28.58
CA ASP A 742 -11.16 17.13 -28.84
C ASP A 742 -12.24 18.13 -28.43
N ARG A 743 -12.44 19.16 -29.27
CA ARG A 743 -13.42 20.22 -29.03
C ARG A 743 -14.88 19.73 -29.01
N PRO A 744 -15.33 18.81 -29.88
CA PRO A 744 -16.70 18.29 -29.83
C PRO A 744 -17.02 17.57 -28.50
N PHE A 745 -16.09 16.75 -28.00
CA PHE A 745 -16.25 16.09 -26.71
C PHE A 745 -16.26 17.10 -25.56
N ALA A 746 -15.37 18.11 -25.60
CA ALA A 746 -15.31 19.17 -24.60
C ALA A 746 -16.66 19.91 -24.44
N GLU A 747 -17.27 20.36 -25.55
CA GLU A 747 -18.55 21.07 -25.48
C GLU A 747 -19.74 20.15 -25.11
N LYS A 748 -19.76 18.88 -25.56
CA LYS A 748 -20.77 17.86 -25.14
C LYS A 748 -20.84 17.74 -23.62
N TYR A 749 -19.71 17.50 -22.98
CA TYR A 749 -19.66 17.23 -21.54
C TYR A 749 -19.71 18.49 -20.67
N LYS A 750 -19.27 19.64 -21.19
CA LYS A 750 -19.50 20.97 -20.58
C LYS A 750 -20.99 21.32 -20.50
N LEU A 751 -21.77 21.06 -21.55
CA LEU A 751 -23.21 21.26 -21.52
C LEU A 751 -23.89 20.32 -20.51
N LYS A 752 -23.52 19.03 -20.51
CA LYS A 752 -24.02 18.05 -19.53
C LYS A 752 -23.68 18.45 -18.08
N PHE A 753 -22.48 18.98 -17.82
CA PHE A 753 -22.11 19.53 -16.50
C PHE A 753 -23.02 20.66 -16.03
N ILE A 754 -23.33 21.63 -16.90
CA ILE A 754 -24.19 22.78 -16.55
C ILE A 754 -25.59 22.30 -16.16
N GLN A 755 -26.14 21.36 -16.93
CA GLN A 755 -27.45 20.76 -16.67
C GLN A 755 -27.46 19.97 -15.35
N ALA A 756 -26.53 19.01 -15.21
CA ALA A 756 -26.40 18.13 -14.07
C ALA A 756 -26.16 18.90 -12.75
N LYS A 757 -25.34 19.96 -12.77
CA LYS A 757 -25.07 20.80 -11.58
C LYS A 757 -26.35 21.44 -11.06
N ALA A 758 -27.18 21.99 -11.94
CA ALA A 758 -28.43 22.65 -11.54
C ALA A 758 -29.39 21.68 -10.86
N VAL A 759 -29.49 20.45 -11.38
CA VAL A 759 -30.29 19.38 -10.79
C VAL A 759 -29.72 18.96 -9.43
N TYR A 760 -28.41 18.77 -9.31
CA TYR A 760 -27.76 18.29 -8.09
C TYR A 760 -28.02 19.23 -6.92
N GLU A 761 -27.83 20.54 -7.14
CA GLU A 761 -28.15 21.54 -6.13
C GLU A 761 -29.65 21.53 -5.80
N ALA A 762 -30.54 21.46 -6.79
CA ALA A 762 -31.99 21.46 -6.57
C ALA A 762 -32.51 20.23 -5.81
N LYS A 763 -31.94 19.03 -6.03
CA LYS A 763 -32.36 17.78 -5.38
C LYS A 763 -31.72 17.58 -4.00
N LEU A 764 -30.48 18.05 -3.76
CA LEU A 764 -29.72 17.71 -2.55
C LEU A 764 -29.39 18.87 -1.59
N TRP A 765 -29.29 20.12 -2.05
CA TRP A 765 -28.91 21.23 -1.16
C TRP A 765 -30.07 21.60 -0.22
N ASN A 766 -29.88 21.36 1.08
CA ASN A 766 -30.93 21.58 2.09
C ASN A 766 -30.87 22.95 2.78
N GLY A 767 -30.01 23.87 2.31
CA GLY A 767 -29.76 25.17 2.92
C GLY A 767 -28.57 25.23 3.88
N SER A 768 -27.99 24.09 4.28
CA SER A 768 -26.81 24.02 5.16
C SER A 768 -25.77 22.99 4.73
N TYR A 769 -26.19 21.90 4.11
CA TYR A 769 -25.32 20.83 3.60
C TYR A 769 -26.05 20.07 2.47
N PHE A 770 -25.38 19.10 1.85
CA PHE A 770 -26.01 18.23 0.86
C PHE A 770 -26.55 16.97 1.56
N ASN A 771 -27.84 16.67 1.34
CA ASN A 771 -28.45 15.43 1.79
C ASN A 771 -27.66 14.22 1.26
N TYR A 772 -27.57 13.14 2.03
CA TYR A 772 -26.89 11.90 1.65
C TYR A 772 -27.35 11.37 0.29
N ASP A 773 -28.68 11.26 0.11
CA ASP A 773 -29.30 10.95 -1.17
C ASP A 773 -30.65 11.65 -1.38
N SER A 774 -31.18 11.57 -2.60
CA SER A 774 -32.48 12.11 -2.99
C SER A 774 -33.64 11.15 -2.66
N GLY A 775 -33.40 10.16 -1.80
CA GLY A 775 -34.38 9.18 -1.37
C GLY A 775 -35.35 9.74 -0.32
N THR A 776 -36.17 8.83 0.23
CA THR A 776 -37.16 9.14 1.28
C THR A 776 -36.92 8.32 2.56
N SER A 777 -35.79 7.63 2.67
CA SER A 777 -35.45 6.83 3.85
C SER A 777 -34.99 7.73 5.01
N SER A 778 -34.92 7.16 6.22
CA SER A 778 -34.50 7.90 7.42
C SER A 778 -33.06 8.43 7.34
N ASN A 779 -32.19 7.76 6.58
CA ASN A 779 -30.80 8.18 6.33
C ASN A 779 -30.62 9.10 5.11
N SER A 780 -31.62 9.34 4.26
CA SER A 780 -31.49 10.27 3.12
C SER A 780 -31.05 11.68 3.55
N ARG A 781 -31.36 12.07 4.79
CA ARG A 781 -30.95 13.36 5.39
C ARG A 781 -29.70 13.27 6.27
N SER A 782 -29.00 12.14 6.30
CA SER A 782 -27.75 12.01 7.07
C SER A 782 -26.66 12.93 6.50
N ILE A 783 -25.83 13.46 7.39
CA ILE A 783 -24.64 14.22 7.06
C ILE A 783 -23.52 13.21 6.81
N GLN A 784 -23.21 12.95 5.55
CA GLN A 784 -22.08 12.10 5.18
C GLN A 784 -20.78 12.90 5.28
N ALA A 785 -19.74 12.31 5.86
CA ALA A 785 -18.42 12.95 5.95
C ALA A 785 -17.85 13.29 4.56
N ASP A 786 -17.99 12.36 3.61
CA ASP A 786 -17.41 12.48 2.26
C ASP A 786 -18.36 13.07 1.20
N GLN A 787 -19.43 13.78 1.62
CA GLN A 787 -20.44 14.34 0.71
C GLN A 787 -19.89 15.34 -0.34
N LEU A 788 -18.62 15.75 -0.20
CA LEU A 788 -17.91 16.69 -1.08
C LEU A 788 -16.67 16.07 -1.75
N ALA A 789 -16.57 14.74 -1.85
CA ALA A 789 -15.45 14.06 -2.50
C ALA A 789 -15.11 14.60 -3.90
N GLY A 790 -16.13 14.88 -4.72
CA GLY A 790 -15.94 15.49 -6.05
C GLY A 790 -15.40 16.92 -6.00
N GLN A 791 -15.84 17.73 -5.04
CA GLN A 791 -15.33 19.10 -4.86
C GLN A 791 -13.88 19.09 -4.38
N TRP A 792 -13.54 18.19 -3.44
CA TRP A 792 -12.17 17.96 -2.99
C TRP A 792 -11.24 17.63 -4.16
N TYR A 793 -11.64 16.69 -5.02
CA TYR A 793 -10.84 16.29 -6.17
C TYR A 793 -10.75 17.35 -7.27
N ALA A 794 -11.83 18.09 -7.53
CA ALA A 794 -11.83 19.21 -8.47
C ALA A 794 -10.82 20.28 -8.04
N ALA A 795 -10.89 20.72 -6.77
CA ALA A 795 -9.94 21.68 -6.20
C ALA A 795 -8.50 21.14 -6.20
N SER A 796 -8.30 19.86 -5.84
CA SER A 796 -6.99 19.20 -5.85
C SER A 796 -6.36 19.09 -7.25
N SER A 797 -7.18 19.17 -8.32
CA SER A 797 -6.76 19.06 -9.72
C SER A 797 -6.65 20.42 -10.43
N GLY A 798 -6.83 21.54 -9.72
CA GLY A 798 -6.85 22.88 -10.30
C GLY A 798 -8.09 23.22 -11.13
N LEU A 799 -9.19 22.46 -11.00
CA LEU A 799 -10.46 22.77 -11.67
C LEU A 799 -11.22 23.89 -10.95
N PRO A 800 -12.08 24.65 -11.67
CA PRO A 800 -12.97 25.63 -11.05
C PRO A 800 -13.92 24.96 -10.04
N PRO A 801 -14.22 25.58 -8.87
CA PRO A 801 -15.11 25.00 -7.87
C PRO A 801 -16.48 24.58 -8.44
N LEU A 802 -16.97 23.41 -7.99
CA LEU A 802 -18.27 22.88 -8.40
C LEU A 802 -19.41 23.72 -7.85
N PHE A 803 -19.26 24.29 -6.66
CA PHE A 803 -20.29 25.04 -5.94
C PHE A 803 -19.77 26.41 -5.49
N ASP A 804 -20.67 27.29 -5.05
CA ASP A 804 -20.28 28.57 -4.45
C ASP A 804 -19.54 28.34 -3.13
N GLU A 805 -18.49 29.13 -2.87
CA GLU A 805 -17.62 28.99 -1.69
C GLU A 805 -18.41 28.95 -0.36
N ASN A 806 -19.52 29.69 -0.27
CA ASN A 806 -20.41 29.68 0.89
C ASN A 806 -21.08 28.31 1.12
N LYS A 807 -21.51 27.61 0.06
CA LYS A 807 -22.10 26.26 0.16
C LYS A 807 -21.04 25.26 0.60
N ILE A 808 -19.85 25.33 0.01
CA ILE A 808 -18.71 24.44 0.31
C ILE A 808 -18.32 24.58 1.78
N ARG A 809 -18.01 25.80 2.24
CA ARG A 809 -17.64 26.08 3.63
C ARG A 809 -18.76 25.73 4.60
N SER A 810 -20.03 25.96 4.24
CA SER A 810 -21.17 25.60 5.10
C SER A 810 -21.29 24.08 5.28
N ALA A 811 -21.14 23.29 4.22
CA ALA A 811 -21.17 21.83 4.30
C ALA A 811 -19.93 21.26 5.05
N LEU A 812 -18.73 21.77 4.78
CA LEU A 812 -17.51 21.38 5.51
C LEU A 812 -17.59 21.74 7.00
N GLN A 813 -18.09 22.94 7.33
CA GLN A 813 -18.32 23.36 8.72
C GLN A 813 -19.37 22.47 9.38
N LYS A 814 -20.41 22.04 8.66
CA LYS A 814 -21.41 21.09 9.15
C LYS A 814 -20.78 19.74 9.49
N ILE A 815 -19.96 19.18 8.59
CA ILE A 815 -19.21 17.93 8.82
C ILE A 815 -18.31 18.05 10.05
N PHE A 816 -17.58 19.17 10.17
CA PHE A 816 -16.74 19.43 11.34
C PHE A 816 -17.54 19.46 12.65
N GLU A 817 -18.61 20.26 12.71
CA GLU A 817 -19.45 20.40 13.91
C GLU A 817 -20.19 19.11 14.31
N PHE A 818 -20.51 18.25 13.34
CA PHE A 818 -21.34 17.06 13.56
C PHE A 818 -20.50 15.77 13.55
N ASN A 819 -19.92 15.39 12.41
CA ASN A 819 -19.21 14.13 12.22
C ASN A 819 -17.88 14.05 12.99
N VAL A 820 -17.25 15.19 13.29
CA VAL A 820 -16.00 15.27 14.05
C VAL A 820 -16.29 15.66 15.51
N MET A 821 -16.78 16.88 15.75
CA MET A 821 -16.79 17.44 17.11
C MET A 821 -17.80 16.77 18.06
N LYS A 822 -18.91 16.18 17.58
CA LYS A 822 -19.82 15.40 18.44
C LYS A 822 -19.28 13.99 18.75
N VAL A 823 -18.25 13.53 18.05
CA VAL A 823 -17.63 12.22 18.27
C VAL A 823 -16.42 12.38 19.18
N LYS A 824 -16.63 12.17 20.49
CA LYS A 824 -15.61 12.28 21.55
C LYS A 824 -14.81 13.61 21.50
N GLY A 825 -15.43 14.71 21.08
CA GLY A 825 -14.77 16.02 20.96
C GLY A 825 -13.74 16.11 19.83
N GLY A 826 -13.92 15.36 18.73
CA GLY A 826 -13.00 15.33 17.59
C GLY A 826 -11.76 14.46 17.78
N ARG A 827 -11.65 13.71 18.89
CA ARG A 827 -10.48 12.90 19.23
C ARG A 827 -10.34 11.58 18.46
N LEU A 828 -11.28 11.24 17.57
CA LEU A 828 -11.29 9.96 16.85
C LEU A 828 -11.25 10.06 15.31
N GLY A 829 -11.41 11.26 14.74
CA GLY A 829 -11.61 11.49 13.30
C GLY A 829 -13.06 11.84 12.94
N ALA A 830 -13.43 11.69 11.67
CA ALA A 830 -14.78 11.97 11.16
C ALA A 830 -15.59 10.67 10.98
N VAL A 831 -16.69 10.50 11.73
CA VAL A 831 -17.59 9.35 11.52
C VAL A 831 -18.36 9.50 10.21
N ASN A 832 -18.50 8.41 9.44
CA ASN A 832 -19.01 8.44 8.08
C ASN A 832 -20.42 9.03 7.98
N GLY A 833 -21.33 8.67 8.89
CA GLY A 833 -22.71 9.15 8.91
C GLY A 833 -23.13 9.73 10.26
N MET A 834 -23.74 10.92 10.22
CA MET A 834 -24.31 11.59 11.38
C MET A 834 -25.72 12.09 11.05
N THR A 835 -26.72 11.74 11.86
CA THR A 835 -28.09 12.25 11.69
C THR A 835 -28.17 13.77 11.90
N PRO A 836 -29.17 14.47 11.35
CA PRO A 836 -29.38 15.91 11.57
C PRO A 836 -29.51 16.31 13.05
N ASN A 837 -29.91 15.35 13.90
CA ASN A 837 -30.06 15.52 15.35
C ASN A 837 -28.73 15.37 16.12
N GLY A 838 -27.64 15.01 15.44
CA GLY A 838 -26.31 14.81 16.05
C GLY A 838 -26.12 13.47 16.77
N LYS A 839 -26.90 12.45 16.40
CA LYS A 839 -26.61 11.04 16.73
C LYS A 839 -25.92 10.36 15.55
N VAL A 840 -24.97 9.47 15.82
CA VAL A 840 -24.32 8.63 14.79
C VAL A 840 -25.40 7.88 13.99
N ASP A 841 -25.17 7.75 12.68
CA ASP A 841 -26.05 6.95 11.82
C ASP A 841 -25.72 5.46 12.00
N GLU A 842 -26.69 4.70 12.50
CA GLU A 842 -26.59 3.26 12.75
C GLU A 842 -27.38 2.43 11.70
N THR A 843 -27.68 3.01 10.52
CA THR A 843 -28.41 2.27 9.46
C THR A 843 -27.62 1.13 8.84
N CYS A 844 -26.28 1.22 8.80
CA CYS A 844 -25.38 0.13 8.43
C CYS A 844 -24.09 0.13 9.28
N MET A 845 -23.25 -0.90 9.10
CA MET A 845 -21.97 -0.99 9.82
C MET A 845 -21.00 0.13 9.43
N GLN A 846 -20.99 0.58 8.17
CA GLN A 846 -20.05 1.59 7.69
C GLN A 846 -20.44 3.01 8.10
N SER A 847 -21.74 3.31 8.27
CA SER A 847 -22.20 4.65 8.66
C SER A 847 -21.76 5.04 10.09
N ARG A 848 -21.56 4.05 10.96
CA ARG A 848 -21.02 4.22 12.33
C ARG A 848 -19.49 4.11 12.45
N GLU A 849 -18.79 3.81 11.36
CA GLU A 849 -17.32 3.76 11.31
C GLU A 849 -16.72 5.15 11.07
N ILE A 850 -15.50 5.32 11.52
CA ILE A 850 -14.61 6.42 11.16
C ILE A 850 -13.58 5.84 10.21
N TRP A 851 -13.62 6.22 8.94
CA TRP A 851 -12.61 5.81 7.96
C TRP A 851 -11.43 6.77 8.01
N THR A 852 -10.22 6.21 8.15
CA THR A 852 -8.98 6.95 8.35
C THR A 852 -8.65 7.80 7.13
N GLY A 853 -8.62 7.18 5.95
CA GLY A 853 -8.37 7.85 4.68
C GLY A 853 -9.43 8.88 4.28
N VAL A 854 -10.71 8.61 4.57
CA VAL A 854 -11.80 9.60 4.35
C VAL A 854 -11.61 10.80 5.26
N THR A 855 -11.26 10.59 6.54
CA THR A 855 -11.00 11.69 7.48
C THR A 855 -9.85 12.59 6.99
N TYR A 856 -8.78 12.00 6.44
CA TYR A 856 -7.69 12.78 5.82
C TYR A 856 -8.13 13.49 4.53
N GLY A 857 -8.96 12.88 3.69
CA GLY A 857 -9.54 13.53 2.49
C GLY A 857 -10.44 14.73 2.84
N VAL A 858 -11.30 14.58 3.84
CA VAL A 858 -12.13 15.66 4.40
C VAL A 858 -11.25 16.79 4.97
N ALA A 859 -10.18 16.44 5.70
CA ALA A 859 -9.22 17.41 6.21
C ALA A 859 -8.47 18.16 5.08
N ALA A 860 -8.07 17.46 4.01
CA ALA A 860 -7.47 18.07 2.81
C ALA A 860 -8.44 19.05 2.14
N ASN A 861 -9.73 18.71 2.02
CA ASN A 861 -10.75 19.60 1.47
C ASN A 861 -10.94 20.86 2.35
N MET A 862 -10.94 20.71 3.68
CA MET A 862 -10.94 21.85 4.61
C MET A 862 -9.71 22.75 4.41
N LEU A 863 -8.53 22.20 4.19
CA LEU A 863 -7.31 22.97 3.91
C LEU A 863 -7.41 23.75 2.59
N LEU A 864 -7.90 23.13 1.52
CA LEU A 864 -8.09 23.78 0.20
C LEU A 864 -9.05 24.98 0.27
N HIS A 865 -10.06 24.92 1.15
CA HIS A 865 -11.03 25.99 1.38
C HIS A 865 -10.66 26.89 2.58
N GLY A 866 -9.39 26.91 3.01
CA GLY A 866 -8.88 27.85 4.02
C GLY A 866 -9.46 27.68 5.43
N MET A 867 -9.89 26.45 5.78
CA MET A 867 -10.40 26.06 7.09
C MET A 867 -9.30 25.31 7.88
N GLU A 868 -8.11 25.91 8.00
CA GLU A 868 -6.90 25.23 8.52
C GLU A 868 -7.09 24.61 9.91
N HIS A 869 -7.74 25.33 10.84
CA HIS A 869 -7.99 24.82 12.18
C HIS A 869 -8.90 23.58 12.19
N GLN A 870 -9.97 23.60 11.39
CA GLN A 870 -10.90 22.48 11.25
C GLN A 870 -10.20 21.27 10.58
N GLY A 871 -9.45 21.51 9.50
CA GLY A 871 -8.74 20.47 8.76
C GLY A 871 -7.72 19.73 9.63
N PHE A 872 -6.83 20.46 10.29
CA PHE A 872 -5.86 19.84 11.20
C PHE A 872 -6.55 19.19 12.42
N THR A 873 -7.59 19.79 13.01
CA THR A 873 -8.31 19.16 14.14
C THR A 873 -9.03 17.86 13.72
N THR A 874 -9.53 17.77 12.49
CA THR A 874 -10.18 16.58 11.95
C THR A 874 -9.18 15.43 11.79
N ALA A 875 -8.03 15.71 11.17
CA ALA A 875 -6.96 14.72 10.99
C ALA A 875 -6.23 14.36 12.31
N GLU A 876 -6.11 15.30 13.24
CA GLU A 876 -5.53 15.07 14.57
C GLU A 876 -6.29 13.99 15.36
N GLY A 877 -7.59 13.80 15.09
CA GLY A 877 -8.36 12.69 15.66
C GLY A 877 -7.86 11.31 15.24
N ILE A 878 -7.35 11.14 14.02
CA ILE A 878 -6.74 9.88 13.55
C ILE A 878 -5.41 9.65 14.26
N PHE A 879 -4.61 10.72 14.43
CA PHE A 879 -3.37 10.66 15.20
C PHE A 879 -3.61 10.30 16.67
N ILE A 880 -4.54 10.98 17.35
CA ILE A 880 -4.86 10.72 18.77
C ILE A 880 -5.33 9.27 18.96
N ALA A 881 -6.24 8.79 18.12
CA ALA A 881 -6.79 7.44 18.24
C ALA A 881 -5.81 6.34 17.83
N GLY A 882 -5.07 6.50 16.73
CA GLY A 882 -4.22 5.45 16.17
C GLY A 882 -2.76 5.47 16.64
N TRP A 883 -2.16 6.65 16.73
CA TRP A 883 -0.71 6.84 16.82
C TRP A 883 -0.22 7.35 18.19
N SER A 884 -1.07 8.01 18.98
CA SER A 884 -0.67 8.54 20.30
C SER A 884 -0.51 7.45 21.38
N GLU A 885 0.23 7.75 22.45
CA GLU A 885 0.42 6.85 23.59
C GLU A 885 -0.89 6.46 24.29
N GLU A 886 -1.86 7.38 24.36
CA GLU A 886 -3.19 7.18 24.94
C GLU A 886 -4.18 6.48 23.97
N GLY A 887 -3.74 6.21 22.73
CA GLY A 887 -4.56 5.63 21.66
C GLY A 887 -4.69 4.11 21.69
N TYR A 888 -5.28 3.56 20.62
CA TYR A 888 -5.61 2.14 20.49
C TYR A 888 -4.43 1.27 20.01
N GLY A 889 -3.37 1.85 19.45
CA GLY A 889 -2.14 1.13 19.09
C GLY A 889 -2.03 0.69 17.63
N TYR A 890 -2.45 1.55 16.70
CA TYR A 890 -2.46 1.26 15.25
C TYR A 890 -1.24 1.77 14.47
N TRP A 891 -0.22 2.31 15.15
CA TRP A 891 1.05 2.69 14.50
C TRP A 891 1.63 1.56 13.65
N PHE A 892 2.00 1.86 12.40
CA PHE A 892 2.49 0.90 11.40
C PHE A 892 1.53 -0.29 11.12
N GLN A 893 0.25 -0.11 11.40
CA GLN A 893 -0.84 -1.03 11.02
C GLN A 893 -2.18 -0.30 10.88
N THR A 894 -2.14 0.98 10.48
CA THR A 894 -3.32 1.86 10.35
C THR A 894 -4.44 1.16 9.58
N PRO A 895 -5.62 0.98 10.18
CA PRO A 895 -6.72 0.28 9.52
C PRO A 895 -7.48 1.17 8.54
N GLU A 896 -8.37 0.55 7.76
CA GLU A 896 -9.41 1.25 6.99
C GLU A 896 -10.22 2.18 7.92
N GLY A 897 -10.64 1.65 9.07
CA GLY A 897 -11.40 2.44 10.03
C GLY A 897 -11.63 1.74 11.35
N TRP A 898 -12.33 2.45 12.23
CA TRP A 898 -12.74 1.97 13.55
C TRP A 898 -14.10 2.50 13.98
N THR A 899 -14.74 1.83 14.94
CA THR A 899 -15.94 2.34 15.61
C THR A 899 -15.60 3.38 16.68
N ILE A 900 -16.61 4.03 17.25
CA ILE A 900 -16.49 5.00 18.36
C ILE A 900 -15.89 4.43 19.67
N ASP A 901 -15.74 3.11 19.75
CA ASP A 901 -15.15 2.38 20.89
C ASP A 901 -13.68 1.97 20.62
N GLY A 902 -13.16 2.21 19.41
CA GLY A 902 -11.81 1.80 19.01
C GLY A 902 -11.69 0.33 18.65
N HIS A 903 -12.73 -0.24 18.03
CA HIS A 903 -12.61 -1.55 17.39
C HIS A 903 -12.37 -1.37 15.89
N TYR A 904 -11.32 -1.99 15.35
CA TYR A 904 -10.84 -1.78 13.98
C TYR A 904 -11.56 -2.66 12.96
N ARG A 905 -11.44 -2.30 11.68
CA ARG A 905 -11.69 -3.17 10.53
C ARG A 905 -10.53 -3.06 9.53
N SER A 906 -9.99 -4.19 9.07
CA SER A 906 -8.89 -4.28 8.09
C SER A 906 -7.61 -3.54 8.49
N LEU A 907 -6.69 -4.22 9.19
CA LEU A 907 -5.36 -3.66 9.53
C LEU A 907 -4.44 -3.58 8.30
N ILE A 908 -3.41 -2.71 8.41
CA ILE A 908 -2.43 -2.43 7.35
C ILE A 908 -3.18 -2.16 6.04
N TYR A 909 -3.78 -0.96 5.94
CA TYR A 909 -4.70 -0.61 4.87
C TYR A 909 -4.19 0.55 3.99
N MET A 910 -4.63 0.57 2.74
CA MET A 910 -4.15 1.53 1.72
C MET A 910 -4.69 2.95 1.93
N ARG A 911 -5.98 3.10 2.25
CA ARG A 911 -6.68 4.42 2.35
C ARG A 911 -6.00 5.46 3.27
N PRO A 912 -5.40 5.12 4.44
CA PRO A 912 -4.61 6.04 5.26
C PRO A 912 -3.57 6.91 4.56
N LEU A 913 -2.99 6.46 3.43
CA LEU A 913 -2.05 7.26 2.63
C LEU A 913 -2.62 8.62 2.18
N ALA A 914 -3.93 8.80 2.23
CA ALA A 914 -4.61 10.09 2.03
C ALA A 914 -4.16 11.24 2.93
N ILE A 915 -3.37 11.01 3.99
CA ILE A 915 -2.67 12.09 4.71
C ILE A 915 -1.77 12.92 3.76
N TRP A 916 -1.29 12.33 2.67
CA TRP A 916 -0.57 13.04 1.60
C TRP A 916 -1.45 13.97 0.78
N ALA A 917 -2.78 13.78 0.74
CA ALA A 917 -3.68 14.77 0.16
C ALA A 917 -3.74 16.07 0.98
N MET A 918 -3.47 16.02 2.29
CA MET A 918 -3.31 17.23 3.10
C MET A 918 -2.01 17.96 2.73
N GLN A 919 -0.91 17.22 2.49
CA GLN A 919 0.35 17.82 2.06
C GLN A 919 0.23 18.42 0.66
N TRP A 920 -0.47 17.74 -0.25
CA TRP A 920 -0.87 18.24 -1.56
C TRP A 920 -1.69 19.53 -1.48
N ALA A 921 -2.69 19.59 -0.59
CA ALA A 921 -3.47 20.81 -0.37
C ALA A 921 -2.63 21.99 0.16
N ARG A 922 -1.55 21.70 0.89
CA ARG A 922 -0.59 22.68 1.42
C ARG A 922 0.48 23.10 0.42
N SER A 923 0.86 22.22 -0.50
CA SER A 923 1.99 22.39 -1.41
C SER A 923 1.67 21.78 -2.79
N PRO A 924 0.62 22.24 -3.47
CA PRO A 924 0.18 21.64 -4.74
C PRO A 924 1.24 21.85 -5.83
N PRO A 925 1.36 20.93 -6.80
CA PRO A 925 2.33 21.04 -7.88
C PRO A 925 2.25 22.37 -8.63
N LYS A 926 3.41 22.89 -9.02
CA LYS A 926 3.51 24.14 -9.78
C LYS A 926 2.66 24.12 -11.06
N ALA A 927 2.55 22.98 -11.75
CA ALA A 927 1.70 22.84 -12.94
C ALA A 927 0.21 23.08 -12.67
N ILE A 928 -0.29 22.78 -11.46
CA ILE A 928 -1.67 23.04 -11.03
C ILE A 928 -1.84 24.51 -10.59
N LEU A 929 -0.83 25.11 -9.96
CA LEU A 929 -0.85 26.53 -9.57
C LEU A 929 -0.76 27.48 -10.78
N ASP A 930 0.11 27.16 -11.73
CA ASP A 930 0.35 27.91 -12.97
C ASP A 930 -0.67 27.57 -14.07
N ALA A 931 -1.50 26.53 -13.87
CA ALA A 931 -2.57 26.19 -14.81
C ALA A 931 -3.43 27.44 -15.06
N PRO A 932 -3.61 27.85 -16.33
CA PRO A 932 -4.43 29.02 -16.59
C PRO A 932 -5.83 28.72 -16.08
N LYS A 933 -6.35 29.59 -15.20
CA LYS A 933 -7.72 29.55 -14.69
C LYS A 933 -8.70 29.93 -15.81
N VAL A 934 -8.68 29.13 -16.88
CA VAL A 934 -9.67 29.13 -17.95
C VAL A 934 -10.92 28.56 -17.32
N ASN A 935 -11.70 29.45 -16.71
CA ASN A 935 -13.08 29.16 -16.44
C ASN A 935 -13.73 28.90 -17.81
N LEU A 936 -13.94 27.62 -18.14
CA LEU A 936 -14.52 27.20 -19.42
C LEU A 936 -15.91 27.84 -19.63
N MET A 937 -16.50 28.32 -18.52
CA MET A 937 -17.75 29.08 -18.44
C MET A 937 -17.65 30.56 -18.81
N ASP A 938 -16.49 31.21 -18.69
CA ASP A 938 -16.38 32.66 -18.99
C ASP A 938 -16.23 32.93 -20.50
N ARG A 939 -15.77 31.94 -21.28
CA ARG A 939 -15.72 32.00 -22.76
C ARG A 939 -17.07 31.65 -23.41
N ILE A 940 -18.17 32.10 -22.83
CA ILE A 940 -19.52 31.78 -23.29
C ILE A 940 -20.19 32.98 -23.97
N HIS A 941 -20.35 32.89 -25.29
CA HIS A 941 -21.49 33.51 -25.98
C HIS A 941 -22.60 32.47 -26.08
N LEU A 942 -23.46 32.40 -25.05
CA LEU A 942 -24.73 31.67 -25.12
C LEU A 942 -25.61 32.33 -26.20
N SER A 943 -26.11 31.55 -27.15
CA SER A 943 -27.05 32.09 -28.12
C SER A 943 -28.37 32.46 -27.42
N PRO A 944 -29.09 33.52 -27.85
CA PRO A 944 -30.38 33.90 -27.25
C PRO A 944 -31.44 32.77 -27.29
N GLN A 945 -31.29 31.82 -28.21
CA GLN A 945 -32.14 30.63 -28.31
C GLN A 945 -31.87 29.63 -27.17
N MET A 946 -30.61 29.40 -26.80
CA MET A 946 -30.27 28.54 -25.65
C MET A 946 -30.78 29.09 -24.32
N ILE A 947 -30.70 30.42 -24.13
CA ILE A 947 -31.21 31.08 -22.92
C ILE A 947 -32.73 30.90 -22.79
N ARG A 948 -33.49 30.89 -23.90
CA ARG A 948 -34.93 30.57 -23.88
C ARG A 948 -35.21 29.14 -23.46
N ALA A 949 -34.49 28.16 -24.03
CA ALA A 949 -34.67 26.75 -23.67
C ALA A 949 -34.41 26.48 -22.18
N MET A 950 -33.37 27.09 -21.58
CA MET A 950 -33.10 26.96 -20.15
C MET A 950 -34.16 27.64 -19.26
N ASN A 951 -34.79 28.71 -19.73
CA ASN A 951 -35.88 29.37 -19.00
C ASN A 951 -37.20 28.59 -19.07
N GLU A 952 -37.49 27.88 -20.17
CA GLU A 952 -38.70 27.04 -20.26
C GLU A 952 -38.69 25.85 -19.29
N ILE A 953 -37.51 25.31 -18.96
CA ILE A 953 -37.35 24.24 -17.94
C ILE A 953 -37.67 24.76 -16.53
N ASN A 954 -37.35 26.02 -16.22
CA ASN A 954 -37.61 26.62 -14.90
C ASN A 954 -39.10 26.99 -14.66
N VAL A 955 -39.96 26.96 -15.67
CA VAL A 955 -41.39 27.37 -15.56
C VAL A 955 -42.33 26.18 -15.71
N ARG A 956 -42.15 25.15 -14.86
CA ARG A 956 -43.17 24.14 -14.56
C ARG A 956 -43.42 23.97 -13.07
N LYS A 957 -43.91 25.03 -12.41
CA LYS A 957 -44.66 24.89 -11.16
C LYS A 957 -46.03 24.26 -11.48
N ILE A 958 -46.15 22.96 -11.26
CA ILE A 958 -47.45 22.26 -11.29
C ILE A 958 -48.22 22.70 -10.03
N ALA A 959 -49.34 23.41 -10.23
CA ALA A 959 -50.30 23.66 -9.18
C ALA A 959 -51.17 22.40 -8.97
N PRO A 960 -51.54 22.04 -7.72
CA PRO A 960 -52.39 20.88 -7.46
C PRO A 960 -53.83 21.16 -7.87
N ASP A 961 -54.39 20.29 -8.72
CA ASP A 961 -55.73 20.43 -9.28
C ASP A 961 -56.79 19.87 -8.32
N ASN A 962 -57.49 20.75 -7.60
CA ASN A 962 -58.48 20.39 -6.59
C ASN A 962 -59.88 20.17 -7.21
N ARG A 963 -60.14 18.97 -7.76
CA ARG A 963 -61.51 18.53 -8.13
C ARG A 963 -61.77 17.04 -7.91
N CYS A 964 -62.31 16.69 -6.75
CA CYS A 964 -63.11 15.48 -6.54
C CYS A 964 -64.23 15.77 -5.52
N PHE A 965 -65.47 15.93 -6.01
CA PHE A 965 -66.66 15.91 -5.16
C PHE A 965 -67.16 14.46 -5.02
N PRO A 966 -67.49 13.98 -3.81
CA PRO A 966 -68.15 12.70 -3.62
C PRO A 966 -69.67 12.84 -3.76
N SER A 967 -70.32 11.88 -4.42
CA SER A 967 -71.78 11.80 -4.50
C SER A 967 -72.31 10.49 -3.91
N SER A 968 -72.73 10.51 -2.65
CA SER A 968 -73.67 9.53 -2.09
C SER A 968 -74.52 10.22 -1.02
N ALA A 969 -75.84 10.22 -1.24
CA ALA A 969 -76.80 10.89 -0.37
C ALA A 969 -77.20 10.00 0.81
N PHE A 970 -77.50 10.60 1.97
CA PHE A 970 -78.68 10.25 2.79
C PHE A 970 -79.11 11.48 3.62
N ARG A 971 -80.35 11.49 4.11
CA ARG A 971 -81.07 12.69 4.61
C ARG A 971 -81.13 12.78 6.14
N CYS A 972 -81.12 14.02 6.63
CA CYS A 972 -81.80 14.64 7.80
C CYS A 972 -81.95 13.95 9.18
N GLU A 973 -81.92 14.83 10.20
CA GLU A 973 -82.56 14.76 11.53
C GLU A 973 -82.05 13.65 12.47
N CYS A 974 -81.20 13.91 13.47
CA CYS A 974 -81.25 14.97 14.49
C CYS A 974 -79.87 15.50 14.91
#